data_AF-A0AA88T6Z8-F1
#
_entry.id   AF-A0AA88T6Z8-F1
#
_cell.length_a   1.000
_cell.length_b   1.000
_cell.length_c   1.000
_cell.angle_alpha   90.00
_cell.angle_beta   90.00
_cell.angle_gamma   90.00
#
_symmetry.space_group_name_H-M   'P 1'
#
loop_
_entity.id
_entity.type
_entity.pdbx_description
1 polymer ?
#
loop_
_entity_poly.entity_id
_entity_poly.type
_entity_poly.pdbx_seq_one_letter_code
_entity_poly.pdbx_strand_id
1 'polypeptide(L)'
;MTHRRTLRVDYDKTTSVLYVVGSELHVNLNRSAPPTSKFFSVKCTPNVDYTISPPPQGASHLSPIPLTGSSVLLITMSHASQHENDSKLSVQYYGNNKEVMGKAVLHLTAVEISLDVDADRDGVVEKNNPNKGSWKWGPNGHGAIVLVNCDSERSFWKKTDSEQDFISTTTDLKDMSLMVLRTSGPAKLPQGYRLTMHISQGDAESIRVFRSRSSDVVNNTLSHTIFYKYFVKDFPLVLSSEALSQEVPYLGGAGEMKFYVEGLRFPAKDFNGLITINLSLLEPICEGIPETPIFTDRVVFRVAPWIMTPNTLKPVEVFVCSTSDNFQFLKGMRSLVANSGYKLKICHEYMNRGDRWMQDEIEFGYIDSPHHRFPVVLDSPRDGDLEDFPYNDLLGPDFGYVTRVAQRKDVSSLDSFGNLEVSPPVTVRGKNYPLGRIIIGVAFPTATKGRNMTKVVQDFLWAQKVQEPIALFSDWLLVGHVDEFLTFVPAPDRKGFRLLLASPDAAYKLFRGLQNDGHGEAKLFDGLKDEQQITVNELLSDENFEAENNYVQSCIDWNRDVLKRELGLDDEDIIELPILFKLVEDKKNEYRAVAYYPDMVNMIVLGKNLGIPKPFGPRVNGRCVLEAEMCSLMEGLGLSCTFIDDFSSYHKLLGEVHCGSNVRREPFDFKWWNLEM
;
A
#
# COMPACT_ATOMS: atom_id res chain seq x y z
N MET A 1 15.39 -8.20 -23.18
CA MET A 1 16.75 -8.43 -23.74
C MET A 1 16.88 -9.92 -24.02
N THR A 2 17.45 -10.31 -25.16
CA THR A 2 17.71 -11.72 -25.49
C THR A 2 18.83 -12.27 -24.60
N HIS A 3 18.59 -13.39 -23.92
CA HIS A 3 19.60 -14.04 -23.07
C HIS A 3 20.73 -14.62 -23.94
N ARG A 4 21.99 -14.27 -23.66
CA ARG A 4 23.15 -14.72 -24.44
C ARG A 4 24.01 -15.66 -23.60
N ARG A 5 24.18 -16.91 -24.03
CA ARG A 5 25.01 -17.91 -23.35
C ARG A 5 26.22 -18.26 -24.22
N THR A 6 27.42 -18.06 -23.68
CA THR A 6 28.64 -18.53 -24.34
C THR A 6 28.76 -20.04 -24.19
N LEU A 7 28.89 -20.75 -25.32
CA LEU A 7 29.09 -22.19 -25.37
C LEU A 7 30.53 -22.50 -25.79
N ARG A 8 31.21 -23.33 -25.01
CA ARG A 8 32.53 -23.87 -25.38
C ARG A 8 32.32 -25.17 -26.15
N VAL A 9 32.99 -25.27 -27.29
CA VAL A 9 32.91 -26.42 -28.17
C VAL A 9 34.32 -26.90 -28.46
N ASP A 10 34.55 -28.21 -28.33
CA ASP A 10 35.82 -28.83 -28.67
C ASP A 10 35.67 -29.58 -30.01
N TYR A 11 36.69 -29.48 -30.86
CA TYR A 11 36.76 -30.30 -32.07
C TYR A 11 36.91 -31.79 -31.72
N ASP A 12 36.40 -32.64 -32.59
CA ASP A 12 36.35 -34.11 -32.46
C ASP A 12 35.61 -34.62 -31.21
N LYS A 13 34.82 -33.75 -30.58
CA LYS A 13 33.86 -34.13 -29.53
C LYS A 13 32.42 -33.95 -30.02
N THR A 14 31.56 -34.80 -29.48
CA THR A 14 30.12 -34.60 -29.50
C THR A 14 29.69 -34.06 -28.14
N THR A 15 28.97 -32.93 -28.14
CA THR A 15 28.52 -32.25 -26.93
C THR A 15 27.00 -32.17 -26.94
N SER A 16 26.35 -32.67 -25.89
CA SER A 16 24.93 -32.45 -25.66
C SER A 16 24.72 -31.11 -24.96
N VAL A 17 23.80 -30.31 -25.48
CA VAL A 17 23.57 -28.92 -25.03
C VAL A 17 22.07 -28.71 -24.87
N LEU A 18 21.67 -28.30 -23.66
CA LEU A 18 20.33 -27.81 -23.39
C LEU A 18 20.24 -26.33 -23.79
N TYR A 19 19.25 -26.00 -24.60
CA TYR A 19 18.97 -24.68 -25.15
C TYR A 19 17.63 -24.16 -24.63
N VAL A 20 17.56 -22.89 -24.23
CA VAL A 20 16.29 -22.27 -23.82
C VAL A 20 15.77 -21.40 -24.97
N VAL A 21 14.54 -21.65 -25.42
CA VAL A 21 13.89 -20.89 -26.50
C VAL A 21 13.81 -19.40 -26.13
N GLY A 22 14.12 -18.53 -27.09
CA GLY A 22 14.27 -17.08 -26.86
C GLY A 22 15.65 -16.63 -26.34
N SER A 23 16.60 -17.55 -26.13
CA SER A 23 18.01 -17.23 -25.88
C SER A 23 18.86 -17.31 -27.16
N GLU A 24 20.17 -17.11 -27.03
CA GLU A 24 21.14 -17.22 -28.12
C GLU A 24 22.42 -17.88 -27.60
N LEU A 25 22.92 -18.92 -28.29
CA LEU A 25 24.21 -19.53 -27.96
C LEU A 25 25.33 -18.93 -28.79
N HIS A 26 26.44 -18.58 -28.15
CA HIS A 26 27.62 -17.97 -28.77
C HIS A 26 28.78 -18.94 -28.74
N VAL A 27 29.26 -19.38 -29.90
CA VAL A 27 30.43 -20.25 -30.03
C VAL A 27 31.56 -19.48 -30.70
N ASN A 28 32.69 -19.32 -29.99
CA ASN A 28 33.90 -18.76 -30.59
C ASN A 28 34.57 -19.82 -31.45
N LEU A 29 34.45 -19.68 -32.77
CA LEU A 29 34.90 -20.70 -33.73
C LEU A 29 36.41 -20.86 -33.75
N ASN A 30 37.17 -19.77 -33.53
CA ASN A 30 38.63 -19.82 -33.52
C ASN A 30 39.14 -20.61 -32.30
N ARG A 31 38.52 -20.40 -31.13
CA ARG A 31 38.84 -21.16 -29.91
C ARG A 31 38.54 -22.65 -30.07
N SER A 32 37.49 -22.98 -30.82
CA SER A 32 37.00 -24.35 -31.02
C SER A 32 37.70 -25.11 -32.15
N ALA A 33 38.52 -24.43 -32.95
CA ALA A 33 39.17 -25.03 -34.11
C ALA A 33 40.44 -25.81 -33.74
N PRO A 34 40.76 -26.91 -34.46
CA PRO A 34 42.08 -27.53 -34.42
C PRO A 34 43.17 -26.49 -34.74
N PRO A 35 44.37 -26.60 -34.15
CA PRO A 35 45.50 -25.75 -34.51
C PRO A 35 45.70 -25.74 -36.03
N THR A 36 46.06 -24.58 -36.59
CA THR A 36 46.32 -24.36 -38.03
C THR A 36 45.10 -24.36 -38.97
N SER A 37 43.87 -24.53 -38.47
CA SER A 37 42.64 -24.39 -39.26
C SER A 37 42.52 -23.01 -39.91
N LYS A 38 42.00 -22.98 -41.15
CA LYS A 38 41.87 -21.76 -41.96
C LYS A 38 40.46 -21.51 -42.45
N PHE A 39 39.64 -22.55 -42.55
CA PHE A 39 38.25 -22.44 -42.95
C PHE A 39 37.35 -23.31 -42.07
N PHE A 40 36.05 -23.04 -42.09
CA PHE A 40 35.04 -23.87 -41.43
C PHE A 40 33.76 -23.95 -42.27
N SER A 41 32.93 -24.95 -42.00
CA SER A 41 31.56 -25.02 -42.52
C SER A 41 30.61 -25.42 -41.40
N VAL A 42 29.37 -24.92 -41.47
CA VAL A 42 28.33 -25.21 -40.48
C VAL A 42 27.19 -25.95 -41.17
N LYS A 43 26.75 -27.05 -40.57
CA LYS A 43 25.55 -27.79 -40.99
C LYS A 43 24.66 -28.00 -39.78
N CYS A 44 23.37 -27.76 -39.95
CA CYS A 44 22.38 -27.90 -38.90
C CYS A 44 21.15 -28.66 -39.40
N THR A 45 20.37 -29.20 -38.46
CA THR A 45 19.03 -29.72 -38.70
C THR A 45 18.02 -28.58 -38.87
N PRO A 46 16.85 -28.81 -39.49
CA PRO A 46 15.87 -27.75 -39.78
C PRO A 46 15.41 -26.90 -38.59
N ASN A 47 15.40 -27.45 -37.37
CA ASN A 47 14.96 -26.74 -36.16
C ASN A 47 16.03 -25.83 -35.54
N VAL A 48 17.20 -25.72 -36.17
CA VAL A 48 18.34 -24.97 -35.67
C VAL A 48 18.74 -23.94 -36.71
N ASP A 49 18.65 -22.67 -36.33
CA ASP A 49 19.15 -21.56 -37.11
C ASP A 49 20.54 -21.16 -36.62
N TYR A 50 21.34 -20.59 -37.53
CA TYR A 50 22.61 -20.00 -37.15
C TYR A 50 22.95 -18.77 -37.98
N THR A 51 23.71 -17.85 -37.36
CA THR A 51 24.35 -16.74 -38.04
C THR A 51 25.82 -16.65 -37.64
N ILE A 52 26.64 -16.01 -38.49
CA ILE A 52 28.07 -15.84 -38.24
C ILE A 52 28.34 -14.34 -38.10
N SER A 53 29.04 -13.97 -37.03
CA SER A 53 29.44 -12.60 -36.74
C SER A 53 30.96 -12.47 -36.71
N PRO A 54 31.57 -11.55 -37.48
CA PRO A 54 30.93 -10.72 -38.52
C PRO A 54 30.45 -11.57 -39.72
N PRO A 55 29.47 -11.08 -40.51
CA PRO A 55 28.99 -11.80 -41.69
C PRO A 55 30.10 -12.08 -42.70
N PRO A 56 30.18 -13.29 -43.27
CA PRO A 56 31.24 -13.64 -44.22
C PRO A 56 31.07 -12.88 -45.54
N GLN A 57 32.13 -12.23 -46.02
CA GLN A 57 32.12 -11.53 -47.31
C GLN A 57 32.25 -12.53 -48.47
N GLY A 58 31.27 -12.55 -49.38
CA GLY A 58 31.36 -13.27 -50.66
C GLY A 58 31.31 -14.80 -50.60
N ALA A 59 30.90 -15.40 -49.48
CA ALA A 59 30.79 -16.86 -49.36
C ALA A 59 29.41 -17.37 -49.84
N SER A 60 29.39 -18.27 -50.81
CA SER A 60 28.23 -19.10 -51.13
C SER A 60 28.01 -20.14 -50.03
N HIS A 61 26.76 -20.49 -49.69
CA HIS A 61 26.38 -21.51 -48.69
C HIS A 61 27.04 -22.90 -48.88
N LEU A 62 27.69 -23.13 -50.02
CA LEU A 62 28.29 -24.40 -50.43
C LEU A 62 29.82 -24.45 -50.27
N SER A 63 30.50 -23.36 -49.85
CA SER A 63 31.97 -23.30 -49.72
C SER A 63 32.42 -23.05 -48.27
N PRO A 64 33.53 -23.67 -47.81
CA PRO A 64 34.12 -23.37 -46.50
C PRO A 64 34.41 -21.87 -46.32
N ILE A 65 34.00 -21.34 -45.18
CA ILE A 65 34.07 -19.93 -44.79
C ILE A 65 35.44 -19.67 -44.13
N PRO A 66 36.14 -18.56 -44.45
CA PRO A 66 37.40 -18.22 -43.81
C PRO A 66 37.25 -18.09 -42.29
N LEU A 67 38.12 -18.76 -41.53
CA LEU A 67 38.18 -18.67 -40.09
C LEU A 67 39.02 -17.45 -39.70
N THR A 68 38.39 -16.48 -39.04
CA THR A 68 39.07 -15.28 -38.53
C THR A 68 39.13 -15.29 -37.00
N GLY A 69 40.06 -14.52 -36.42
CA GLY A 69 40.22 -14.43 -34.97
C GLY A 69 38.99 -13.95 -34.20
N SER A 70 38.06 -13.28 -34.89
CA SER A 70 36.80 -12.74 -34.34
C SER A 70 35.55 -13.52 -34.76
N SER A 71 35.69 -14.66 -35.44
CA SER A 71 34.53 -15.45 -35.91
C SER A 71 33.73 -16.05 -34.76
N VAL A 72 32.48 -15.61 -34.60
CA VAL A 72 31.51 -16.14 -33.64
C VAL A 72 30.33 -16.74 -34.37
N LEU A 73 29.96 -17.96 -34.00
CA LEU A 73 28.74 -18.62 -34.44
C LEU A 73 27.64 -18.37 -33.41
N LEU A 74 26.54 -17.78 -33.87
CA LEU A 74 25.33 -17.54 -33.10
C LEU A 74 24.31 -18.62 -33.46
N ILE A 75 23.81 -19.36 -32.47
CA ILE A 75 22.87 -20.48 -32.67
C ILE A 75 21.56 -20.14 -31.98
N THR A 76 20.45 -20.30 -32.70
CA THR A 76 19.09 -20.09 -32.19
C THR A 76 18.18 -21.25 -32.56
N MET A 77 17.18 -21.51 -31.73
CA MET A 77 16.07 -22.43 -32.00
C MET A 77 14.76 -21.74 -31.63
N SER A 78 13.71 -21.94 -32.45
CA SER A 78 12.42 -21.26 -32.31
C SER A 78 11.34 -22.09 -31.60
N HIS A 79 11.58 -23.39 -31.41
CA HIS A 79 10.60 -24.32 -30.83
C HIS A 79 11.27 -25.28 -29.87
N ALA A 80 10.53 -25.72 -28.85
CA ALA A 80 10.96 -26.75 -27.93
C ALA A 80 11.11 -28.12 -28.65
N SER A 81 12.08 -28.92 -28.19
CA SER A 81 12.33 -30.28 -28.68
C SER A 81 11.25 -31.25 -28.21
N GLN A 82 10.95 -32.26 -29.03
CA GLN A 82 10.06 -33.36 -28.64
C GLN A 82 10.81 -34.44 -27.86
N HIS A 83 12.08 -34.67 -28.24
CA HIS A 83 12.94 -35.67 -27.63
C HIS A 83 14.30 -35.05 -27.29
N GLU A 84 14.97 -35.66 -26.31
CA GLU A 84 16.34 -35.27 -25.99
C GLU A 84 17.25 -35.46 -27.22
N ASN A 85 18.09 -34.46 -27.50
CA ASN A 85 19.08 -34.48 -28.57
C ASN A 85 18.50 -34.65 -29.99
N ASP A 86 17.25 -34.23 -30.21
CA ASP A 86 16.56 -34.35 -31.50
C ASP A 86 17.09 -33.41 -32.60
N SER A 87 17.84 -32.39 -32.20
CA SER A 87 18.40 -31.38 -33.08
C SER A 87 19.93 -31.45 -33.09
N LYS A 88 20.55 -31.10 -34.22
CA LYS A 88 21.98 -31.25 -34.40
C LYS A 88 22.58 -30.09 -35.16
N LEU A 89 23.74 -29.63 -34.69
CA LEU A 89 24.61 -28.71 -35.43
C LEU A 89 26.01 -29.31 -35.48
N SER A 90 26.71 -29.15 -36.59
CA SER A 90 28.12 -29.52 -36.68
C SER A 90 28.93 -28.44 -37.33
N VAL A 91 30.12 -28.21 -36.77
CA VAL A 91 31.13 -27.32 -37.32
C VAL A 91 32.28 -28.19 -37.79
N GLN A 92 32.58 -28.14 -39.07
CA GLN A 92 33.70 -28.87 -39.67
C GLN A 92 34.81 -27.88 -40.03
N TYR A 93 36.03 -28.14 -39.58
CA TYR A 93 37.19 -27.28 -39.79
C TYR A 93 38.10 -27.82 -40.90
N TYR A 94 38.74 -26.92 -41.62
CA TYR A 94 39.59 -27.24 -42.77
C TYR A 94 40.92 -26.50 -42.74
N GLY A 95 41.96 -27.15 -43.27
CA GLY A 95 43.29 -26.57 -43.46
C GLY A 95 43.42 -25.76 -44.75
N ASN A 96 44.65 -25.41 -45.12
CA ASN A 96 44.95 -24.59 -46.31
C ASN A 96 44.52 -25.27 -47.63
N ASN A 97 44.62 -26.59 -47.72
CA ASN A 97 44.31 -27.36 -48.92
C ASN A 97 42.86 -27.90 -48.90
N LYS A 98 42.01 -27.37 -48.01
CA LYS A 98 40.62 -27.79 -47.77
C LYS A 98 40.49 -29.24 -47.27
N GLU A 99 41.56 -29.81 -46.75
CA GLU A 99 41.56 -31.06 -46.00
C GLU A 99 40.80 -30.90 -44.68
N VAL A 100 40.09 -31.93 -44.24
CA VAL A 100 39.31 -31.92 -43.00
C VAL A 100 40.25 -32.06 -41.80
N MET A 101 40.21 -31.08 -40.90
CA MET A 101 41.10 -31.03 -39.74
C MET A 101 40.45 -31.47 -38.44
N GLY A 102 39.14 -31.38 -38.35
CA GLY A 102 38.38 -31.81 -37.20
C GLY A 102 36.92 -31.45 -37.34
N LYS A 103 36.06 -32.09 -36.55
CA LYS A 103 34.62 -31.86 -36.55
C LYS A 103 34.09 -31.77 -35.14
N ALA A 104 33.48 -30.65 -34.81
CA ALA A 104 32.67 -30.52 -33.60
C ALA A 104 31.21 -30.84 -33.90
N VAL A 105 30.56 -31.58 -33.00
CA VAL A 105 29.14 -31.93 -33.12
C VAL A 105 28.39 -31.51 -31.86
N LEU A 106 27.32 -30.75 -32.05
CA LEU A 106 26.38 -30.37 -31.00
C LEU A 106 25.09 -31.15 -31.19
N HIS A 107 24.69 -31.87 -30.14
CA HIS A 107 23.34 -32.40 -29.99
C HIS A 107 22.56 -31.42 -29.13
N LEU A 108 21.47 -30.88 -29.65
CA LEU A 108 20.71 -29.79 -29.06
C LEU A 108 19.37 -30.32 -28.59
N THR A 109 19.01 -29.95 -27.36
CA THR A 109 17.67 -30.14 -26.79
C THR A 109 17.11 -28.76 -26.46
N ALA A 110 16.01 -28.35 -27.07
CA ALA A 110 15.37 -27.07 -26.78
C ALA A 110 14.25 -27.23 -25.74
N VAL A 111 14.18 -26.31 -24.79
CA VAL A 111 13.08 -26.17 -23.82
C VAL A 111 12.58 -24.74 -23.77
N GLU A 112 11.29 -24.55 -23.56
CA GLU A 112 10.71 -23.26 -23.18
C GLU A 112 10.55 -23.24 -21.67
N ILE A 113 10.98 -22.16 -21.02
CA ILE A 113 10.85 -21.94 -19.58
C ILE A 113 10.47 -20.48 -19.40
N SER A 114 9.36 -20.23 -18.72
CA SER A 114 8.88 -18.89 -18.40
C SER A 114 8.29 -18.87 -17.00
N LEU A 115 8.77 -17.96 -16.16
CA LEU A 115 8.14 -17.63 -14.88
C LEU A 115 7.30 -16.37 -15.10
N ASP A 116 5.99 -16.49 -14.96
CA ASP A 116 5.04 -15.46 -15.37
C ASP A 116 4.19 -14.98 -14.19
N VAL A 117 3.79 -13.71 -14.24
CA VAL A 117 3.01 -12.99 -13.24
C VAL A 117 2.10 -12.01 -13.98
N ASP A 118 1.02 -11.56 -13.35
CA ASP A 118 0.14 -10.48 -13.84
C ASP A 118 0.91 -9.14 -13.88
N ALA A 119 1.64 -8.88 -14.95
CA ALA A 119 2.49 -7.69 -15.06
C ALA A 119 1.82 -6.53 -15.81
N ASP A 120 0.71 -6.76 -16.51
CA ASP A 120 -0.12 -5.71 -17.10
C ASP A 120 -1.32 -5.28 -16.23
N ARG A 121 -1.53 -5.98 -15.10
CA ARG A 121 -2.41 -5.61 -13.98
C ARG A 121 -3.89 -5.72 -14.33
N ASP A 122 -4.26 -6.74 -15.10
CA ASP A 122 -5.64 -7.03 -15.50
C ASP A 122 -6.31 -8.13 -14.66
N GLY A 123 -5.59 -8.72 -13.71
CA GLY A 123 -6.04 -9.81 -12.85
C GLY A 123 -5.80 -11.21 -13.42
N VAL A 124 -5.15 -11.33 -14.58
CA VAL A 124 -4.83 -12.59 -15.25
C VAL A 124 -3.33 -12.70 -15.49
N VAL A 125 -2.73 -13.85 -15.19
CA VAL A 125 -1.30 -14.07 -15.44
C VAL A 125 -1.05 -14.34 -16.93
N GLU A 126 -0.60 -13.32 -17.65
CA GLU A 126 -0.26 -13.36 -19.06
C GLU A 126 1.00 -14.21 -19.35
N LYS A 127 1.21 -14.56 -20.62
CA LYS A 127 2.33 -15.42 -21.04
C LYS A 127 3.56 -14.58 -21.38
N ASN A 128 4.63 -14.75 -20.60
CA ASN A 128 5.94 -14.19 -20.84
C ASN A 128 5.95 -12.69 -21.18
N ASN A 129 5.29 -11.86 -20.36
CA ASN A 129 5.32 -10.41 -20.56
C ASN A 129 6.77 -9.90 -20.56
N PRO A 130 7.19 -9.15 -21.60
CA PRO A 130 8.58 -8.68 -21.73
C PRO A 130 9.05 -7.79 -20.58
N ASN A 131 8.12 -7.21 -19.82
CA ASN A 131 8.39 -6.28 -18.73
C ASN A 131 8.28 -6.89 -17.34
N LYS A 132 7.91 -8.18 -17.20
CA LYS A 132 7.66 -8.87 -15.92
C LYS A 132 8.81 -8.80 -14.91
N GLY A 133 10.05 -8.69 -15.40
CA GLY A 133 11.26 -8.55 -14.58
C GLY A 133 11.54 -7.12 -14.11
N SER A 134 10.59 -6.20 -14.18
CA SER A 134 10.75 -4.80 -13.78
C SER A 134 9.43 -4.20 -13.32
N TRP A 135 9.49 -3.00 -12.75
CA TRP A 135 8.30 -2.33 -12.24
C TRP A 135 8.30 -0.85 -12.67
N LYS A 136 7.13 -0.35 -13.12
CA LYS A 136 6.95 1.03 -13.59
C LYS A 136 5.61 1.63 -13.14
N TRP A 137 5.64 2.86 -12.63
CA TRP A 137 4.46 3.66 -12.22
C TRP A 137 3.64 4.13 -13.45
N GLY A 138 2.39 4.49 -13.20
CA GLY A 138 1.52 5.14 -14.18
C GLY A 138 0.58 4.20 -14.94
N PRO A 139 -0.35 4.77 -15.73
CA PRO A 139 -1.34 4.01 -16.50
C PRO A 139 -0.71 3.17 -17.62
N ASN A 140 0.46 3.57 -18.11
CA ASN A 140 1.29 2.80 -19.05
C ASN A 140 2.45 2.09 -18.31
N GLY A 141 2.24 1.82 -17.02
CA GLY A 141 3.15 1.11 -16.14
C GLY A 141 3.01 -0.40 -16.29
N HIS A 142 3.86 -1.14 -15.59
CA HIS A 142 3.92 -2.59 -15.64
C HIS A 142 4.57 -3.16 -14.38
N GLY A 143 4.50 -4.48 -14.22
CA GLY A 143 5.02 -5.21 -13.07
C GLY A 143 3.90 -5.57 -12.10
N ALA A 144 4.03 -6.77 -11.51
CA ALA A 144 3.00 -7.38 -10.69
C ALA A 144 2.87 -6.71 -9.32
N ILE A 145 1.71 -6.90 -8.70
CA ILE A 145 1.35 -6.38 -7.38
C ILE A 145 1.14 -7.56 -6.46
N VAL A 146 1.57 -7.44 -5.21
CA VAL A 146 1.29 -8.40 -4.13
C VAL A 146 0.69 -7.69 -2.93
N LEU A 147 -0.34 -8.28 -2.32
CA LEU A 147 -0.94 -7.78 -1.08
C LEU A 147 -0.13 -8.26 0.13
N VAL A 148 -0.12 -7.47 1.21
CA VAL A 148 0.30 -7.98 2.51
C VAL A 148 -0.85 -8.81 3.06
N ASN A 149 -0.61 -10.08 3.36
CA ASN A 149 -1.62 -11.01 3.87
C ASN A 149 -1.86 -10.78 5.37
N CYS A 150 -2.51 -9.66 5.67
CA CYS A 150 -2.60 -9.07 7.00
C CYS A 150 -4.00 -9.19 7.63
N ASP A 151 -4.92 -9.87 6.97
CA ASP A 151 -6.22 -10.24 7.52
C ASP A 151 -6.15 -11.61 8.21
N SER A 152 -7.30 -12.18 8.57
CA SER A 152 -7.33 -13.46 9.29
C SER A 152 -8.52 -14.31 8.90
N GLU A 153 -8.24 -15.44 8.26
CA GLU A 153 -9.22 -16.49 7.97
C GLU A 153 -9.65 -17.28 9.21
N ARG A 154 -9.00 -17.04 10.36
CA ARG A 154 -9.33 -17.66 11.64
C ARG A 154 -10.40 -16.88 12.38
N SER A 155 -11.45 -17.59 12.82
CA SER A 155 -12.47 -17.02 13.71
C SER A 155 -12.10 -17.06 15.20
N PHE A 156 -11.13 -17.89 15.59
CA PHE A 156 -10.67 -18.05 16.97
C PHE A 156 -9.14 -18.03 17.03
N TRP A 157 -8.57 -17.51 18.13
CA TRP A 157 -7.12 -17.34 18.29
C TRP A 157 -6.52 -16.64 17.07
N LYS A 158 -7.13 -15.49 16.74
CA LYS A 158 -6.82 -14.70 15.55
C LYS A 158 -5.34 -14.40 15.49
N LYS A 159 -4.81 -14.53 14.28
CA LYS A 159 -3.45 -14.17 13.87
C LYS A 159 -3.55 -13.70 12.44
N THR A 160 -2.70 -12.76 12.07
CA THR A 160 -2.59 -12.41 10.65
C THR A 160 -2.12 -13.64 9.86
N ASP A 161 -2.67 -13.89 8.68
CA ASP A 161 -2.35 -15.11 7.94
C ASP A 161 -0.86 -15.16 7.54
N SER A 162 -0.22 -14.00 7.30
CA SER A 162 1.23 -13.88 7.09
C SER A 162 2.11 -14.38 8.26
N GLU A 163 1.60 -14.45 9.50
CA GLU A 163 2.35 -15.04 10.63
C GLU A 163 2.54 -16.56 10.51
N GLN A 164 1.79 -17.23 9.64
CA GLN A 164 1.79 -18.69 9.50
C GLN A 164 2.50 -19.14 8.24
N ASP A 165 3.40 -20.11 8.33
CA ASP A 165 4.11 -20.68 7.19
C ASP A 165 3.31 -21.72 6.37
N PHE A 166 1.98 -21.72 6.51
CA PHE A 166 1.08 -22.63 5.81
C PHE A 166 -0.28 -21.99 5.52
N ILE A 167 -0.86 -22.35 4.37
CA ILE A 167 -2.22 -21.97 3.98
C ILE A 167 -3.23 -22.81 4.75
N SER A 168 -4.11 -22.14 5.49
CA SER A 168 -5.07 -22.80 6.37
C SER A 168 -6.43 -23.06 5.73
N THR A 169 -6.83 -22.20 4.78
CA THR A 169 -8.11 -22.26 4.06
C THR A 169 -7.89 -21.93 2.57
N THR A 170 -8.83 -22.29 1.70
CA THR A 170 -8.76 -21.91 0.28
C THR A 170 -9.19 -20.47 0.03
N THR A 171 -9.79 -19.82 1.01
CA THR A 171 -10.22 -18.41 0.94
C THR A 171 -9.02 -17.47 0.99
N ASP A 172 -8.01 -17.79 1.82
CA ASP A 172 -6.68 -17.16 1.90
C ASP A 172 -5.97 -17.05 0.53
N LEU A 173 -6.23 -17.99 -0.39
CA LEU A 173 -5.64 -17.95 -1.73
C LEU A 173 -6.09 -16.75 -2.57
N LYS A 174 -7.18 -16.07 -2.18
CA LYS A 174 -7.69 -14.88 -2.89
C LYS A 174 -6.84 -13.64 -2.58
N ASP A 175 -6.21 -13.60 -1.43
CA ASP A 175 -5.32 -12.53 -0.98
C ASP A 175 -3.93 -12.64 -1.63
N MET A 176 -3.61 -13.85 -2.12
CA MET A 176 -2.32 -14.16 -2.73
C MET A 176 -2.30 -13.88 -4.24
N SER A 177 -1.17 -13.36 -4.71
CA SER A 177 -0.91 -13.15 -6.13
C SER A 177 -0.49 -14.44 -6.81
N LEU A 178 -1.05 -14.67 -8.00
CA LEU A 178 -0.72 -15.86 -8.79
C LEU A 178 0.60 -15.66 -9.56
N MET A 179 1.47 -16.65 -9.48
CA MET A 179 2.68 -16.77 -10.31
C MET A 179 2.65 -18.13 -11.00
N VAL A 180 3.00 -18.19 -12.28
CA VAL A 180 2.87 -19.41 -13.10
C VAL A 180 4.19 -19.76 -13.75
N LEU A 181 4.70 -20.96 -13.47
CA LEU A 181 5.78 -21.56 -14.25
C LEU A 181 5.19 -22.27 -15.46
N ARG A 182 5.60 -21.86 -16.65
CA ARG A 182 5.25 -22.50 -17.92
C ARG A 182 6.48 -23.15 -18.51
N THR A 183 6.38 -24.43 -18.85
CA THR A 183 7.46 -25.19 -19.48
C THR A 183 6.98 -25.90 -20.74
N SER A 184 7.84 -25.99 -21.76
CA SER A 184 7.62 -26.82 -22.96
C SER A 184 8.91 -27.58 -23.29
N GLY A 185 8.81 -28.82 -23.76
CA GLY A 185 9.97 -29.61 -24.21
C GLY A 185 9.80 -31.12 -24.03
N PRO A 186 10.91 -31.89 -24.00
CA PRO A 186 10.86 -33.33 -23.83
C PRO A 186 10.17 -33.76 -22.53
N ALA A 187 9.85 -35.05 -22.38
CA ALA A 187 9.15 -35.55 -21.18
C ALA A 187 9.92 -35.32 -19.87
N LYS A 188 11.25 -35.17 -19.93
CA LYS A 188 12.13 -34.89 -18.79
C LYS A 188 13.29 -34.01 -19.25
N LEU A 189 13.89 -33.26 -18.34
CA LEU A 189 15.18 -32.62 -18.60
C LEU A 189 16.27 -33.69 -18.75
N PRO A 190 17.36 -33.39 -19.51
CA PRO A 190 18.54 -34.25 -19.55
C PRO A 190 19.07 -34.52 -18.14
N GLN A 191 19.72 -35.67 -17.95
CA GLN A 191 20.17 -36.13 -16.63
C GLN A 191 20.98 -35.06 -15.89
N GLY A 192 20.58 -34.78 -14.64
CA GLY A 192 21.25 -33.86 -13.73
C GLY A 192 20.91 -32.37 -13.93
N TYR A 193 20.19 -32.01 -14.99
CA TYR A 193 19.64 -30.65 -15.12
C TYR A 193 18.43 -30.50 -14.22
N ARG A 194 18.29 -29.32 -13.59
CA ARG A 194 17.14 -29.00 -12.74
C ARG A 194 16.75 -27.53 -12.80
N LEU A 195 15.51 -27.26 -12.41
CA LEU A 195 14.97 -25.91 -12.22
C LEU A 195 14.99 -25.57 -10.73
N THR A 196 15.54 -24.41 -10.39
CA THR A 196 15.61 -23.93 -9.02
C THR A 196 15.04 -22.53 -8.94
N MET A 197 14.02 -22.37 -8.10
CA MET A 197 13.50 -21.05 -7.75
C MET A 197 14.32 -20.50 -6.58
N HIS A 198 14.67 -19.22 -6.62
CA HIS A 198 15.47 -18.57 -5.57
C HIS A 198 15.18 -17.08 -5.42
N ILE A 199 15.49 -16.57 -4.23
CA ILE A 199 15.23 -15.20 -3.80
C ILE A 199 16.40 -14.69 -2.96
N SER A 200 16.56 -13.37 -2.89
CA SER A 200 17.56 -12.77 -2.00
C SER A 200 17.11 -12.86 -0.54
N GLN A 201 18.06 -12.85 0.41
CA GLN A 201 17.73 -12.92 1.83
C GLN A 201 16.81 -11.75 2.28
N GLY A 202 17.09 -10.52 1.84
CA GLY A 202 16.27 -9.36 2.23
C GLY A 202 14.85 -9.38 1.63
N ASP A 203 14.71 -9.90 0.41
CA ASP A 203 13.40 -10.08 -0.22
C ASP A 203 12.59 -11.19 0.48
N ALA A 204 13.25 -12.26 0.92
CA ALA A 204 12.64 -13.40 1.61
C ALA A 204 12.06 -13.05 3.00
N GLU A 205 12.51 -11.95 3.62
CA GLU A 205 11.90 -11.39 4.83
C GLU A 205 10.54 -10.73 4.57
N SER A 206 10.20 -10.47 3.31
CA SER A 206 9.05 -9.66 2.92
C SER A 206 8.01 -10.43 2.08
N ILE A 207 8.29 -11.68 1.72
CA ILE A 207 7.40 -12.49 0.87
C ILE A 207 7.46 -13.97 1.23
N ARG A 208 6.38 -14.69 0.93
CA ARG A 208 6.33 -16.15 0.96
C ARG A 208 5.73 -16.70 -0.33
N VAL A 209 6.22 -17.85 -0.78
CA VAL A 209 5.75 -18.50 -2.02
C VAL A 209 5.35 -19.94 -1.73
N PHE A 210 4.10 -20.28 -2.05
CA PHE A 210 3.56 -21.63 -1.99
C PHE A 210 3.35 -22.20 -3.38
N ARG A 211 3.45 -23.51 -3.55
CA ARG A 211 3.17 -24.20 -4.82
C ARG A 211 1.94 -25.08 -4.69
N SER A 212 1.05 -25.07 -5.67
CA SER A 212 -0.04 -26.07 -5.72
C SER A 212 0.46 -27.46 -6.13
N ARG A 213 0.03 -28.52 -5.43
CA ARG A 213 0.33 -29.91 -5.82
C ARG A 213 -0.56 -30.45 -6.95
N SER A 214 -1.71 -29.85 -7.24
CA SER A 214 -2.68 -30.32 -8.23
C SER A 214 -2.87 -29.29 -9.35
N SER A 215 -3.07 -29.75 -10.58
CA SER A 215 -3.51 -28.90 -11.70
C SER A 215 -4.95 -28.40 -11.53
N ASP A 216 -5.76 -29.11 -10.75
CA ASP A 216 -7.19 -28.83 -10.51
C ASP A 216 -7.46 -28.71 -9.01
N VAL A 217 -7.79 -27.50 -8.52
CA VAL A 217 -8.34 -27.32 -7.18
C VAL A 217 -9.83 -27.64 -7.26
N VAL A 218 -10.20 -28.87 -6.90
CA VAL A 218 -11.58 -29.36 -6.94
C VAL A 218 -12.38 -28.73 -5.80
N ASN A 219 -13.44 -28.00 -6.16
CA ASN A 219 -14.55 -27.64 -5.29
C ASN A 219 -15.07 -28.88 -4.55
N ASN A 220 -14.84 -29.01 -3.25
CA ASN A 220 -15.63 -29.87 -2.39
C ASN A 220 -15.74 -29.30 -0.98
N THR A 221 -16.85 -28.60 -0.77
CA THR A 221 -17.45 -28.33 0.54
C THR A 221 -17.88 -29.66 1.16
N LEU A 222 -17.23 -30.12 2.24
CA LEU A 222 -17.87 -30.86 3.37
C LEU A 222 -16.87 -31.34 4.45
N SER A 223 -17.21 -31.02 5.70
CA SER A 223 -16.74 -31.53 7.01
C SER A 223 -15.50 -30.87 7.65
N HIS A 224 -15.70 -30.23 8.81
CA HIS A 224 -14.83 -29.22 9.41
C HIS A 224 -13.83 -29.73 10.48
N THR A 225 -13.57 -31.04 10.60
CA THR A 225 -12.86 -31.55 11.81
C THR A 225 -11.67 -32.49 11.54
N ILE A 226 -11.39 -32.86 10.28
CA ILE A 226 -10.28 -33.78 9.92
C ILE A 226 -9.20 -33.12 9.02
N PHE A 227 -9.38 -31.85 8.62
CA PHE A 227 -8.68 -31.27 7.46
C PHE A 227 -7.34 -30.54 7.70
N TYR A 228 -6.96 -30.17 8.93
CA TYR A 228 -5.72 -29.41 9.16
C TYR A 228 -4.45 -30.13 8.66
N LYS A 229 -4.44 -31.47 8.63
CA LYS A 229 -3.27 -32.25 8.17
C LYS A 229 -3.21 -32.49 6.65
N TYR A 230 -4.28 -32.17 5.92
CA TYR A 230 -4.37 -32.35 4.47
C TYR A 230 -4.12 -31.06 3.69
N PHE A 231 -4.62 -29.90 4.15
CA PHE A 231 -4.41 -28.63 3.43
C PHE A 231 -2.94 -28.20 3.31
N VAL A 232 -2.13 -28.36 4.36
CA VAL A 232 -0.68 -28.11 4.31
C VAL A 232 0.03 -29.01 3.29
N LYS A 233 -0.53 -30.19 2.98
CA LYS A 233 0.04 -31.06 1.93
C LYS A 233 -0.26 -30.53 0.53
N ASP A 234 -1.32 -29.77 0.32
CA ASP A 234 -1.72 -29.34 -1.03
C ASP A 234 -0.97 -28.09 -1.51
N PHE A 235 -0.43 -27.30 -0.58
CA PHE A 235 0.34 -26.08 -0.86
C PHE A 235 1.69 -26.03 -0.15
N PRO A 236 2.67 -26.88 -0.53
CA PRO A 236 4.03 -26.82 0.03
C PRO A 236 4.67 -25.45 -0.17
N LEU A 237 5.33 -24.99 0.90
CA LEU A 237 6.20 -23.83 0.92
C LEU A 237 7.40 -24.04 -0.04
N VAL A 238 7.71 -23.01 -0.83
CA VAL A 238 8.81 -23.01 -1.81
C VAL A 238 9.87 -21.98 -1.43
N LEU A 239 9.45 -20.75 -1.15
CA LEU A 239 10.36 -19.68 -0.73
C LEU A 239 9.87 -19.03 0.57
N SER A 240 10.80 -18.79 1.49
CA SER A 240 10.61 -18.05 2.73
C SER A 240 11.96 -17.55 3.26
N SER A 241 11.97 -16.82 4.37
CA SER A 241 13.19 -16.44 5.10
C SER A 241 14.07 -17.64 5.50
N GLU A 242 13.48 -18.82 5.68
CA GLU A 242 14.20 -20.07 6.00
C GLU A 242 14.57 -20.90 4.76
N ALA A 243 13.88 -20.68 3.63
CA ALA A 243 14.08 -21.39 2.38
C ALA A 243 14.33 -20.40 1.22
N LEU A 244 15.59 -19.97 1.07
CA LEU A 244 15.98 -18.99 0.03
C LEU A 244 16.01 -19.57 -1.39
N SER A 245 16.03 -20.91 -1.51
CA SER A 245 16.03 -21.59 -2.79
C SER A 245 15.44 -22.98 -2.68
N GLN A 246 14.65 -23.39 -3.68
CA GLN A 246 14.04 -24.72 -3.73
C GLN A 246 13.98 -25.23 -5.17
N GLU A 247 14.24 -26.52 -5.33
CA GLU A 247 14.05 -27.20 -6.62
C GLU A 247 12.56 -27.25 -6.98
N VAL A 248 12.24 -26.85 -8.21
CA VAL A 248 10.87 -26.90 -8.75
C VAL A 248 10.77 -27.97 -9.85
N PRO A 249 9.70 -28.78 -9.88
CA PRO A 249 9.55 -29.84 -10.86
C PRO A 249 9.43 -29.30 -12.27
N TYR A 250 10.19 -29.90 -13.19
CA TYR A 250 9.93 -29.79 -14.62
C TYR A 250 8.80 -30.76 -15.01
N LEU A 251 7.76 -30.26 -15.67
CA LEU A 251 6.55 -31.03 -15.94
C LEU A 251 6.65 -31.91 -17.21
N GLY A 252 7.52 -31.56 -18.15
CA GLY A 252 7.62 -32.21 -19.46
C GLY A 252 6.43 -31.92 -20.38
N GLY A 253 6.67 -31.91 -21.70
CA GLY A 253 5.66 -31.43 -22.64
C GLY A 253 5.26 -29.97 -22.33
N ALA A 254 4.10 -29.54 -22.83
CA ALA A 254 3.50 -28.26 -22.46
C ALA A 254 2.82 -28.38 -21.09
N GLY A 255 3.45 -27.81 -20.06
CA GLY A 255 2.99 -27.88 -18.68
C GLY A 255 2.95 -26.50 -18.01
N GLU A 256 2.01 -26.33 -17.08
CA GLU A 256 1.89 -25.14 -16.24
C GLU A 256 1.83 -25.55 -14.76
N MET A 257 2.51 -24.78 -13.91
CA MET A 257 2.51 -24.95 -12.46
C MET A 257 2.22 -23.62 -11.78
N LYS A 258 1.25 -23.62 -10.87
CA LYS A 258 0.81 -22.43 -10.14
C LYS A 258 1.51 -22.31 -8.79
N PHE A 259 1.91 -21.08 -8.48
CA PHE A 259 2.42 -20.62 -7.21
C PHE A 259 1.55 -19.48 -6.69
N TYR A 260 1.38 -19.43 -5.37
CA TYR A 260 0.65 -18.38 -4.67
C TYR A 260 1.64 -17.60 -3.82
N VAL A 261 1.59 -16.28 -3.95
CA VAL A 261 2.59 -15.35 -3.42
C VAL A 261 1.92 -14.38 -2.48
N GLU A 262 2.39 -14.28 -1.24
CA GLU A 262 1.89 -13.35 -0.24
C GLU A 262 2.99 -12.40 0.25
N GLY A 263 2.63 -11.15 0.49
CA GLY A 263 3.49 -10.18 1.17
C GLY A 263 3.41 -10.34 2.68
N LEU A 264 4.56 -10.21 3.36
CA LEU A 264 4.65 -10.38 4.81
C LEU A 264 4.76 -9.05 5.56
N ARG A 265 5.15 -7.97 4.87
CA ARG A 265 5.26 -6.64 5.46
C ARG A 265 5.02 -5.54 4.43
N PHE A 266 4.44 -4.44 4.90
CA PHE A 266 4.22 -3.23 4.11
C PHE A 266 5.54 -2.52 3.75
N PRO A 267 5.54 -1.65 2.73
CA PRO A 267 6.63 -0.70 2.51
C PRO A 267 6.98 0.05 3.79
N ALA A 268 8.27 0.20 4.04
CA ALA A 268 8.83 0.85 5.22
C ALA A 268 10.13 1.59 4.85
N LYS A 269 10.75 2.29 5.80
CA LYS A 269 11.98 3.05 5.54
C LYS A 269 13.13 2.18 5.00
N ASP A 270 13.22 0.94 5.44
CA ASP A 270 14.21 -0.06 5.02
C ASP A 270 13.75 -0.91 3.83
N PHE A 271 12.51 -0.75 3.37
CA PHE A 271 11.89 -1.58 2.34
C PHE A 271 11.05 -0.78 1.36
N ASN A 272 11.56 -0.62 0.13
CA ASN A 272 10.93 0.20 -0.92
C ASN A 272 9.68 -0.44 -1.59
N GLY A 273 9.28 -1.62 -1.12
CA GLY A 273 8.14 -2.38 -1.61
C GLY A 273 8.42 -3.27 -2.82
N LEU A 274 9.65 -3.32 -3.38
CA LEU A 274 9.95 -4.16 -4.54
C LEU A 274 10.61 -5.48 -4.13
N ILE A 275 10.16 -6.57 -4.72
CA ILE A 275 10.64 -7.94 -4.42
C ILE A 275 10.95 -8.66 -5.73
N THR A 276 12.09 -9.35 -5.81
CA THR A 276 12.51 -10.08 -7.01
C THR A 276 12.55 -11.59 -6.76
N ILE A 277 11.82 -12.36 -7.57
CA ILE A 277 11.89 -13.82 -7.58
C ILE A 277 12.55 -14.28 -8.88
N ASN A 278 13.47 -15.23 -8.78
CA ASN A 278 14.21 -15.78 -9.91
C ASN A 278 13.94 -17.28 -10.08
N LEU A 279 13.97 -17.74 -11.32
CA LEU A 279 13.96 -19.15 -11.69
C LEU A 279 15.18 -19.44 -12.56
N SER A 280 16.07 -20.31 -12.09
CA SER A 280 17.28 -20.69 -12.81
C SER A 280 17.24 -22.14 -13.27
N LEU A 281 17.67 -22.37 -14.51
CA LEU A 281 17.99 -23.69 -15.04
C LEU A 281 19.47 -23.98 -14.78
N LEU A 282 19.75 -25.05 -14.06
CA LEU A 282 21.09 -25.43 -13.62
C LEU A 282 21.63 -26.60 -14.45
N GLU A 283 22.88 -26.47 -14.89
CA GLU A 283 23.63 -27.48 -15.64
C GLU A 283 24.58 -28.25 -14.71
N PRO A 284 24.53 -29.59 -14.70
CA PRO A 284 25.46 -30.40 -13.93
C PRO A 284 26.85 -30.40 -14.59
N ILE A 285 27.90 -30.30 -13.77
CA ILE A 285 29.29 -30.35 -14.25
C ILE A 285 29.86 -31.77 -14.05
N CYS A 286 30.01 -32.18 -12.80
CA CYS A 286 30.28 -33.55 -12.40
C CYS A 286 29.96 -33.72 -10.91
N GLU A 287 29.99 -34.96 -10.43
CA GLU A 287 29.76 -35.25 -9.01
C GLU A 287 30.73 -34.47 -8.11
N GLY A 288 30.19 -33.85 -7.06
CA GLY A 288 30.95 -33.04 -6.11
C GLY A 288 31.28 -31.60 -6.54
N ILE A 289 30.93 -31.18 -7.76
CA ILE A 289 31.12 -29.79 -8.23
C ILE A 289 29.76 -29.06 -8.31
N PRO A 290 29.65 -27.81 -7.81
CA PRO A 290 28.43 -27.02 -7.93
C PRO A 290 27.97 -26.89 -9.38
N GLU A 291 26.67 -26.98 -9.58
CA GLU A 291 26.04 -26.77 -10.88
C GLU A 291 26.16 -25.32 -11.33
N THR A 292 26.06 -25.10 -12.64
CA THR A 292 26.16 -23.77 -13.24
C THR A 292 24.79 -23.28 -13.73
N PRO A 293 24.33 -22.08 -13.37
CA PRO A 293 23.12 -21.50 -13.96
C PRO A 293 23.36 -21.16 -15.43
N ILE A 294 22.54 -21.73 -16.32
CA ILE A 294 22.64 -21.53 -17.78
C ILE A 294 21.56 -20.62 -18.34
N PHE A 295 20.48 -20.44 -17.59
CA PHE A 295 19.37 -19.53 -17.88
C PHE A 295 18.74 -19.09 -16.56
N THR A 296 18.32 -17.82 -16.50
CA THR A 296 17.55 -17.29 -15.37
C THR A 296 16.45 -16.40 -15.91
N ASP A 297 15.22 -16.71 -15.52
CA ASP A 297 14.07 -15.82 -15.70
C ASP A 297 13.73 -15.12 -14.38
N ARG A 298 13.15 -13.93 -14.47
CA ARG A 298 12.96 -13.05 -13.32
C ARG A 298 11.62 -12.33 -13.37
N VAL A 299 10.94 -12.29 -12.23
CA VAL A 299 9.73 -11.50 -12.02
C VAL A 299 9.91 -10.52 -10.86
N VAL A 300 9.25 -9.38 -10.93
CA VAL A 300 9.27 -8.34 -9.89
C VAL A 300 7.86 -8.04 -9.43
N PHE A 301 7.66 -8.09 -8.11
CA PHE A 301 6.44 -7.66 -7.45
C PHE A 301 6.64 -6.31 -6.76
N ARG A 302 5.58 -5.52 -6.69
CA ARG A 302 5.44 -4.42 -5.74
C ARG A 302 4.41 -4.76 -4.67
N VAL A 303 4.80 -4.67 -3.42
CA VAL A 303 3.88 -4.75 -2.27
C VAL A 303 2.95 -3.54 -2.30
N ALA A 304 1.64 -3.78 -2.21
CA ALA A 304 0.63 -2.73 -2.16
C ALA A 304 0.84 -1.84 -0.91
N PRO A 305 0.75 -0.50 -1.07
CA PRO A 305 0.81 0.40 0.06
C PRO A 305 -0.50 0.37 0.86
N TRP A 306 -0.43 0.78 2.13
CA TRP A 306 -1.62 1.13 2.91
C TRP A 306 -2.11 2.54 2.51
N ILE A 307 -3.43 2.69 2.32
CA ILE A 307 -4.05 3.91 1.78
C ILE A 307 -5.22 4.36 2.67
N MET A 308 -5.20 5.60 3.13
CA MET A 308 -6.26 6.24 3.93
C MET A 308 -7.43 6.74 3.09
N THR A 309 -8.58 6.96 3.72
CA THR A 309 -9.78 7.49 3.06
C THR A 309 -10.22 8.85 3.62
N PRO A 310 -10.30 9.93 2.81
CA PRO A 310 -10.71 11.25 3.29
C PRO A 310 -12.20 11.33 3.61
N ASN A 311 -12.58 12.34 4.39
CA ASN A 311 -13.97 12.62 4.77
C ASN A 311 -14.95 12.81 3.59
N THR A 312 -14.43 13.06 2.39
CA THR A 312 -15.21 13.19 1.15
C THR A 312 -15.58 11.87 0.49
N LEU A 313 -14.97 10.75 0.88
CA LEU A 313 -15.38 9.43 0.40
C LEU A 313 -16.63 8.93 1.12
N LYS A 314 -17.40 8.10 0.42
CA LYS A 314 -18.69 7.61 0.88
C LYS A 314 -18.52 6.75 2.15
N PRO A 315 -19.21 7.07 3.25
CA PRO A 315 -19.21 6.24 4.46
C PRO A 315 -19.77 4.84 4.21
N VAL A 316 -19.30 3.87 4.99
CA VAL A 316 -19.81 2.50 5.01
C VAL A 316 -20.31 2.14 6.40
N GLU A 317 -19.52 2.47 7.43
CA GLU A 317 -19.79 2.07 8.81
C GLU A 317 -19.18 3.06 9.78
N VAL A 318 -19.95 3.41 10.81
CA VAL A 318 -19.57 4.34 11.87
C VAL A 318 -19.30 3.55 13.14
N PHE A 319 -18.23 3.92 13.84
CA PHE A 319 -17.77 3.28 15.07
C PHE A 319 -17.85 4.30 16.20
N VAL A 320 -18.42 3.91 17.33
CA VAL A 320 -18.49 4.74 18.55
C VAL A 320 -18.31 3.87 19.79
N CYS A 321 -17.88 4.47 20.89
CA CYS A 321 -17.86 3.80 22.19
C CYS A 321 -19.14 4.07 22.99
N SER A 322 -19.60 3.07 23.73
CA SER A 322 -20.56 3.23 24.81
C SER A 322 -19.82 3.32 26.14
N THR A 323 -20.11 4.37 26.90
CA THR A 323 -19.63 4.57 28.28
C THR A 323 -20.80 4.88 29.20
N SER A 324 -20.59 4.76 30.51
CA SER A 324 -21.62 4.93 31.54
C SER A 324 -22.29 6.32 31.54
N ASP A 325 -21.64 7.33 30.96
CA ASP A 325 -22.02 8.75 30.99
C ASP A 325 -22.46 9.33 29.64
N ASN A 326 -22.32 8.62 28.51
CA ASN A 326 -22.47 9.21 27.17
C ASN A 326 -23.82 8.97 26.47
N PHE A 327 -24.90 8.74 27.23
CA PHE A 327 -26.21 8.41 26.66
C PHE A 327 -26.74 9.46 25.65
N GLN A 328 -26.59 10.75 25.94
CA GLN A 328 -27.08 11.81 25.04
C GLN A 328 -26.32 11.83 23.71
N PHE A 329 -24.99 11.71 23.77
CA PHE A 329 -24.14 11.57 22.59
C PHE A 329 -24.56 10.36 21.74
N LEU A 330 -24.67 9.17 22.35
CA LEU A 330 -25.09 7.96 21.63
C LEU A 330 -26.48 8.08 21.00
N LYS A 331 -27.40 8.78 21.65
CA LYS A 331 -28.73 9.06 21.08
C LYS A 331 -28.62 9.95 19.84
N GLY A 332 -27.78 11.00 19.88
CA GLY A 332 -27.48 11.85 18.73
C GLY A 332 -26.85 11.07 17.58
N MET A 333 -25.80 10.29 17.87
CA MET A 333 -25.11 9.45 16.89
C MET A 333 -26.03 8.41 16.26
N ARG A 334 -26.84 7.69 17.05
CA ARG A 334 -27.83 6.73 16.51
C ARG A 334 -28.80 7.40 15.55
N SER A 335 -29.27 8.60 15.89
CA SER A 335 -30.22 9.34 15.05
C SER A 335 -29.56 9.79 13.76
N LEU A 336 -28.36 10.39 13.83
CA LEU A 336 -27.61 10.83 12.66
C LEU A 336 -27.30 9.66 11.70
N VAL A 337 -26.77 8.56 12.24
CA VAL A 337 -26.34 7.41 11.43
C VAL A 337 -27.54 6.72 10.79
N ALA A 338 -28.63 6.54 11.54
CA ALA A 338 -29.88 5.98 11.01
C ALA A 338 -30.48 6.86 9.91
N ASN A 339 -30.54 8.18 10.11
CA ASN A 339 -31.03 9.12 9.11
C ASN A 339 -30.14 9.20 7.87
N SER A 340 -28.84 8.90 8.02
CA SER A 340 -27.88 8.85 6.93
C SER A 340 -27.85 7.52 6.17
N GLY A 341 -28.50 6.48 6.70
CA GLY A 341 -28.58 5.16 6.07
C GLY A 341 -27.31 4.30 6.17
N TYR A 342 -26.45 4.55 7.15
CA TYR A 342 -25.19 3.81 7.35
C TYR A 342 -25.27 2.83 8.52
N LYS A 343 -24.30 1.91 8.59
CA LYS A 343 -24.16 0.98 9.72
C LYS A 343 -23.53 1.68 10.92
N LEU A 344 -23.94 1.28 12.12
CA LEU A 344 -23.37 1.74 13.39
C LEU A 344 -22.85 0.52 14.18
N LYS A 345 -21.55 0.48 14.46
CA LYS A 345 -20.93 -0.46 15.40
C LYS A 345 -20.61 0.29 16.69
N ILE A 346 -21.06 -0.29 17.81
CA ILE A 346 -20.86 0.28 19.15
C ILE A 346 -19.91 -0.63 19.91
N CYS A 347 -18.75 -0.10 20.28
CA CYS A 347 -17.82 -0.76 21.19
C CYS A 347 -18.30 -0.53 22.64
N HIS A 348 -18.56 -1.60 23.37
CA HIS A 348 -19.10 -1.52 24.73
C HIS A 348 -18.00 -1.62 25.81
N GLU A 349 -18.36 -1.32 27.06
CA GLU A 349 -17.43 -1.25 28.20
C GLU A 349 -16.61 -2.51 28.48
N TYR A 350 -17.12 -3.69 28.10
CA TYR A 350 -16.33 -4.93 28.24
C TYR A 350 -15.09 -4.95 27.33
N MET A 351 -15.07 -4.14 26.26
CA MET A 351 -13.97 -4.03 25.31
C MET A 351 -13.22 -2.71 25.49
N ASN A 352 -13.95 -1.58 25.50
CA ASN A 352 -13.32 -0.25 25.57
C ASN A 352 -12.85 0.16 26.97
N ARG A 353 -13.26 -0.56 28.03
CA ARG A 353 -12.85 -0.31 29.43
C ARG A 353 -13.04 1.14 29.92
N GLY A 354 -13.99 1.87 29.33
CA GLY A 354 -14.28 3.27 29.63
C GLY A 354 -13.60 4.28 28.72
N ASP A 355 -12.72 3.84 27.81
CA ASP A 355 -12.16 4.67 26.76
C ASP A 355 -13.21 4.99 25.69
N ARG A 356 -13.35 6.28 25.42
CA ARG A 356 -14.37 6.84 24.53
C ARG A 356 -13.81 7.31 23.20
N TRP A 357 -12.48 7.35 23.07
CA TRP A 357 -11.78 8.01 21.96
C TRP A 357 -11.52 7.03 20.82
N MET A 358 -12.60 6.63 20.13
CA MET A 358 -12.53 5.69 19.01
C MET A 358 -11.69 6.20 17.84
N GLN A 359 -11.58 7.52 17.66
CA GLN A 359 -10.73 8.13 16.63
C GLN A 359 -9.23 7.94 16.92
N ASP A 360 -8.87 7.92 18.20
CA ASP A 360 -7.47 8.01 18.62
C ASP A 360 -6.71 6.69 18.48
N GLU A 361 -7.40 5.56 18.62
CA GLU A 361 -6.78 4.24 18.63
C GLU A 361 -6.55 3.68 17.21
N ILE A 362 -7.43 4.01 16.26
CA ILE A 362 -7.47 3.34 14.96
C ILE A 362 -7.64 4.31 13.80
N GLU A 363 -7.09 3.93 12.65
CA GLU A 363 -7.31 4.63 11.38
C GLU A 363 -7.69 3.61 10.31
N PHE A 364 -8.79 3.85 9.60
CA PHE A 364 -9.26 2.94 8.56
C PHE A 364 -8.60 3.26 7.22
N GLY A 365 -7.82 2.32 6.72
CA GLY A 365 -7.33 2.34 5.35
C GLY A 365 -7.74 1.11 4.56
N TYR A 366 -7.10 0.91 3.41
CA TYR A 366 -7.26 -0.27 2.58
C TYR A 366 -5.98 -0.60 1.81
N ILE A 367 -5.91 -1.82 1.29
CA ILE A 367 -4.94 -2.25 0.29
C ILE A 367 -5.67 -2.75 -0.96
N ASP A 368 -5.06 -2.59 -2.13
CA ASP A 368 -5.71 -2.87 -3.42
C ASP A 368 -4.73 -3.52 -4.40
N SER A 369 -5.26 -4.45 -5.19
CA SER A 369 -4.57 -5.14 -6.27
C SER A 369 -5.56 -5.42 -7.42
N PRO A 370 -5.09 -5.89 -8.59
CA PRO A 370 -5.99 -6.26 -9.69
C PRO A 370 -6.96 -7.41 -9.36
N HIS A 371 -6.57 -8.32 -8.45
CA HIS A 371 -7.33 -9.53 -8.14
C HIS A 371 -8.17 -9.43 -6.87
N HIS A 372 -7.76 -8.59 -5.91
CA HIS A 372 -8.45 -8.48 -4.62
C HIS A 372 -8.18 -7.16 -3.88
N ARG A 373 -9.10 -6.76 -3.00
CA ARG A 373 -9.07 -5.49 -2.25
C ARG A 373 -9.86 -5.61 -0.95
N PHE A 374 -9.25 -5.22 0.16
CA PHE A 374 -9.91 -5.24 1.48
C PHE A 374 -9.43 -4.09 2.39
N PRO A 375 -10.26 -3.68 3.38
CA PRO A 375 -9.88 -2.68 4.38
C PRO A 375 -8.78 -3.20 5.31
N VAL A 376 -7.92 -2.31 5.78
CA VAL A 376 -6.86 -2.61 6.75
C VAL A 376 -6.87 -1.52 7.82
N VAL A 377 -7.06 -1.91 9.08
CA VAL A 377 -6.94 -0.99 10.22
C VAL A 377 -5.47 -0.76 10.54
N LEU A 378 -5.06 0.51 10.58
CA LEU A 378 -3.83 0.91 11.23
C LEU A 378 -4.15 1.15 12.70
N ASP A 379 -3.44 0.46 13.57
CA ASP A 379 -3.56 0.51 15.03
C ASP A 379 -2.46 1.42 15.61
N SER A 380 -2.87 2.41 16.40
CA SER A 380 -2.02 3.46 16.95
C SER A 380 -1.13 2.91 18.07
N PRO A 381 0.12 3.37 18.20
CA PRO A 381 0.94 3.05 19.37
C PRO A 381 0.47 3.76 20.65
N ARG A 382 -0.70 4.42 20.63
CA ARG A 382 -1.38 4.98 21.80
C ARG A 382 -1.53 3.93 22.90
N ASP A 383 -1.82 2.68 22.54
CA ASP A 383 -1.96 1.51 23.44
C ASP A 383 -2.80 1.84 24.68
N GLY A 384 -3.98 2.44 24.47
CA GLY A 384 -4.88 2.81 25.55
C GLY A 384 -5.80 1.68 25.99
N ASP A 385 -6.92 2.04 26.61
CA ASP A 385 -7.94 1.07 27.03
C ASP A 385 -8.73 0.47 25.85
N LEU A 386 -8.49 0.96 24.62
CA LEU A 386 -8.96 0.40 23.35
C LEU A 386 -7.94 -0.49 22.63
N GLU A 387 -6.73 -0.74 23.17
CA GLU A 387 -5.62 -1.47 22.50
C GLU A 387 -6.03 -2.81 21.88
N ASP A 388 -7.00 -3.49 22.52
CA ASP A 388 -7.50 -4.80 22.09
C ASP A 388 -8.52 -4.72 20.95
N PHE A 389 -9.18 -3.58 20.75
CA PHE A 389 -10.30 -3.42 19.83
C PHE A 389 -9.90 -3.70 18.37
N PRO A 390 -8.85 -3.08 17.79
CA PRO A 390 -8.47 -3.35 16.41
C PRO A 390 -8.13 -4.83 16.17
N TYR A 391 -7.40 -5.47 17.07
CA TYR A 391 -6.99 -6.86 16.87
C TYR A 391 -8.12 -7.87 17.17
N ASN A 392 -8.88 -7.69 18.23
CA ASN A 392 -9.89 -8.69 18.64
C ASN A 392 -11.20 -8.53 17.86
N ASP A 393 -11.61 -7.29 17.57
CA ASP A 393 -12.94 -6.97 17.06
C ASP A 393 -12.96 -6.61 15.56
N LEU A 394 -11.86 -6.15 14.97
CA LEU A 394 -11.78 -5.78 13.56
C LEU A 394 -11.05 -6.81 12.70
N LEU A 395 -9.87 -7.28 13.10
CA LEU A 395 -9.13 -8.32 12.37
C LEU A 395 -10.04 -9.53 12.10
N GLY A 396 -10.09 -9.97 10.85
CA GLY A 396 -10.92 -11.10 10.42
C GLY A 396 -10.87 -11.27 8.91
N PRO A 397 -11.73 -12.12 8.33
CA PRO A 397 -11.71 -12.36 6.89
C PRO A 397 -11.99 -11.08 6.11
N ASP A 398 -11.16 -10.77 5.11
CA ASP A 398 -11.22 -9.53 4.33
C ASP A 398 -11.17 -8.25 5.20
N PHE A 399 -10.47 -8.31 6.34
CA PHE A 399 -10.22 -7.15 7.21
C PHE A 399 -8.84 -7.23 7.85
N GLY A 400 -7.89 -6.52 7.26
CA GLY A 400 -6.48 -6.53 7.67
C GLY A 400 -6.18 -5.70 8.91
N TYR A 401 -5.04 -6.01 9.53
CA TYR A 401 -4.49 -5.31 10.70
C TYR A 401 -3.02 -4.95 10.47
N VAL A 402 -2.63 -3.74 10.88
CA VAL A 402 -1.23 -3.32 10.91
C VAL A 402 -1.00 -2.37 12.09
N THR A 403 0.14 -2.48 12.77
CA THR A 403 0.56 -1.56 13.84
C THR A 403 2.04 -1.17 13.67
N ARG A 404 2.47 -0.07 14.31
CA ARG A 404 3.87 0.36 14.37
C ARG A 404 4.28 0.57 15.82
N VAL A 405 5.02 -0.40 16.35
CA VAL A 405 5.47 -0.39 17.75
C VAL A 405 6.55 0.68 17.97
N ALA A 406 6.24 1.66 18.81
CA ALA A 406 7.19 2.64 19.31
C ALA A 406 7.73 2.24 20.70
N GLN A 407 8.87 2.81 21.13
CA GLN A 407 9.23 2.68 22.55
C GLN A 407 8.24 3.50 23.38
N ARG A 408 7.62 2.91 24.41
CA ARG A 408 6.55 3.56 25.20
C ARG A 408 6.88 4.98 25.70
N LYS A 409 8.15 5.26 26.01
CA LYS A 409 8.60 6.60 26.46
C LYS A 409 8.55 7.68 25.38
N ASP A 410 8.50 7.27 24.11
CA ASP A 410 8.51 8.15 22.94
C ASP A 410 7.08 8.45 22.44
N VAL A 411 6.07 7.67 22.90
CA VAL A 411 4.66 7.88 22.57
C VAL A 411 4.13 9.14 23.25
N SER A 412 3.43 9.96 22.49
CA SER A 412 2.83 11.21 22.96
C SER A 412 1.38 11.33 22.50
N SER A 413 0.69 12.39 22.94
CA SER A 413 -0.67 12.68 22.46
C SER A 413 -0.76 12.75 20.93
N LEU A 414 0.32 13.20 20.25
CA LEU A 414 0.39 13.33 18.79
C LEU A 414 0.50 11.98 18.04
N ASP A 415 0.62 10.85 18.74
CA ASP A 415 0.56 9.51 18.15
C ASP A 415 -0.88 8.99 18.02
N SER A 416 -1.84 9.62 18.70
CA SER A 416 -3.26 9.32 18.56
C SER A 416 -3.75 9.72 17.16
N PHE A 417 -4.65 8.94 16.57
CA PHE A 417 -5.04 9.13 15.17
C PHE A 417 -6.10 10.21 14.90
N GLY A 418 -6.61 10.92 15.91
CA GLY A 418 -7.13 12.29 15.69
C GLY A 418 -6.08 13.24 15.10
N ASN A 419 -4.79 12.92 15.28
CA ASN A 419 -3.67 13.64 14.68
C ASN A 419 -3.20 13.08 13.31
N LEU A 420 -3.98 12.17 12.70
CA LEU A 420 -3.67 11.54 11.41
C LEU A 420 -4.88 11.65 10.47
N GLU A 421 -4.85 12.62 9.57
CA GLU A 421 -5.93 12.90 8.64
C GLU A 421 -5.47 12.73 7.18
N VAL A 422 -6.41 12.82 6.24
CA VAL A 422 -6.07 12.83 4.81
C VAL A 422 -6.95 13.78 4.02
N SER A 423 -6.33 14.56 3.15
CA SER A 423 -7.04 15.48 2.26
C SER A 423 -7.78 14.75 1.14
N PRO A 424 -8.83 15.35 0.54
CA PRO A 424 -9.39 14.90 -0.72
C PRO A 424 -8.38 14.93 -1.88
N PRO A 425 -8.69 14.32 -3.03
CA PRO A 425 -7.85 14.43 -4.23
C PRO A 425 -7.61 15.88 -4.66
N VAL A 426 -6.35 16.22 -4.95
CA VAL A 426 -5.94 17.58 -5.33
C VAL A 426 -4.91 17.57 -6.45
N THR A 427 -4.79 18.69 -7.16
CA THR A 427 -3.69 18.94 -8.10
C THR A 427 -2.94 20.19 -7.66
N VAL A 428 -1.63 20.07 -7.48
CA VAL A 428 -0.78 21.13 -6.92
C VAL A 428 0.33 21.41 -7.91
N ARG A 429 0.32 22.62 -8.50
CA ARG A 429 1.34 23.09 -9.45
C ARG A 429 1.63 22.07 -10.58
N GLY A 430 0.59 21.41 -11.09
CA GLY A 430 0.67 20.41 -12.16
C GLY A 430 0.93 18.97 -11.69
N LYS A 431 1.26 18.73 -10.43
CA LYS A 431 1.34 17.37 -9.85
C LYS A 431 -0.01 16.95 -9.33
N ASN A 432 -0.52 15.81 -9.81
CA ASN A 432 -1.79 15.25 -9.36
C ASN A 432 -1.60 14.33 -8.16
N TYR A 433 -2.44 14.49 -7.14
CA TYR A 433 -2.55 13.64 -5.96
C TYR A 433 -3.95 13.02 -5.94
N PRO A 434 -4.21 11.99 -6.78
CA PRO A 434 -5.55 11.43 -7.00
C PRO A 434 -6.11 10.67 -5.79
N LEU A 435 -5.26 10.37 -4.80
CA LEU A 435 -5.63 9.74 -3.52
C LEU A 435 -5.57 10.74 -2.36
N GLY A 436 -5.36 12.03 -2.65
CA GLY A 436 -5.10 13.05 -1.65
C GLY A 436 -3.69 12.94 -1.04
N ARG A 437 -3.51 13.67 0.06
CA ARG A 437 -2.26 13.74 0.83
C ARG A 437 -2.57 13.59 2.31
N ILE A 438 -1.83 12.70 2.98
CA ILE A 438 -1.90 12.51 4.43
C ILE A 438 -1.50 13.81 5.14
N ILE A 439 -2.11 14.08 6.29
CA ILE A 439 -1.90 15.25 7.12
C ILE A 439 -1.59 14.74 8.53
N ILE A 440 -0.46 15.16 9.09
CA ILE A 440 -0.11 14.89 10.48
C ILE A 440 0.24 16.18 11.20
N GLY A 441 -0.10 16.26 12.49
CA GLY A 441 0.32 17.37 13.34
C GLY A 441 1.66 17.13 14.02
N VAL A 442 2.45 18.19 14.12
CA VAL A 442 3.81 18.22 14.68
C VAL A 442 4.05 19.51 15.46
N ALA A 443 5.14 19.56 16.21
CA ALA A 443 5.65 20.80 16.76
C ALA A 443 6.29 21.69 15.70
N PHE A 444 6.31 22.99 15.99
CA PHE A 444 7.05 23.93 15.18
C PHE A 444 8.56 23.60 15.21
N PRO A 445 9.30 23.70 14.10
CA PRO A 445 10.71 23.25 14.04
C PRO A 445 11.67 23.90 15.05
N THR A 446 11.34 25.10 15.55
CA THR A 446 12.16 25.81 16.54
C THR A 446 11.75 25.53 17.98
N ALA A 447 10.75 24.67 18.22
CA ALA A 447 10.31 24.33 19.56
C ALA A 447 11.39 23.50 20.28
N THR A 448 11.82 23.96 21.46
CA THR A 448 12.84 23.26 22.28
C THR A 448 12.27 22.09 23.08
N LYS A 449 10.94 22.04 23.23
CA LYS A 449 10.18 21.02 23.98
C LYS A 449 8.98 20.48 23.19
N GLY A 450 9.04 20.58 21.86
CA GLY A 450 7.94 20.20 20.98
C GLY A 450 7.58 18.71 21.02
N ARG A 451 6.29 18.39 20.94
CA ARG A 451 5.81 17.01 20.74
C ARG A 451 5.76 16.70 19.24
N ASN A 452 5.97 15.45 18.87
CA ASN A 452 5.82 14.98 17.49
C ASN A 452 5.28 13.55 17.51
N MET A 453 4.52 13.19 16.47
CA MET A 453 4.21 11.79 16.17
C MET A 453 5.51 10.99 16.11
N THR A 454 5.53 9.77 16.64
CA THR A 454 6.72 8.93 16.68
C THR A 454 7.28 8.68 15.29
N LYS A 455 8.61 8.62 15.24
CA LYS A 455 9.33 8.45 13.97
C LYS A 455 8.93 7.17 13.23
N VAL A 456 8.57 6.09 13.96
CA VAL A 456 8.20 4.81 13.35
C VAL A 456 6.89 4.88 12.58
N VAL A 457 5.91 5.66 13.06
CA VAL A 457 4.65 5.92 12.36
C VAL A 457 4.90 6.84 11.18
N GLN A 458 5.65 7.94 11.35
CA GLN A 458 6.02 8.81 10.24
C GLN A 458 6.76 8.05 9.13
N ASP A 459 7.79 7.27 9.47
CA ASP A 459 8.55 6.48 8.50
C ASP A 459 7.66 5.50 7.73
N PHE A 460 6.64 4.93 8.39
CA PHE A 460 5.65 4.08 7.74
C PHE A 460 4.80 4.86 6.74
N LEU A 461 4.19 5.98 7.15
CA LEU A 461 3.31 6.77 6.28
C LEU A 461 4.04 7.31 5.04
N TRP A 462 5.27 7.82 5.20
CA TRP A 462 6.08 8.28 4.07
C TRP A 462 6.50 7.14 3.13
N ALA A 463 6.73 5.94 3.65
CA ALA A 463 7.11 4.79 2.82
C ALA A 463 5.99 4.30 1.89
N GLN A 464 4.72 4.67 2.16
CA GLN A 464 3.58 4.29 1.32
C GLN A 464 3.56 5.06 -0.02
N LYS A 465 4.21 6.23 -0.08
CA LYS A 465 4.40 7.12 -1.26
C LYS A 465 3.15 7.72 -1.90
N VAL A 466 2.03 7.00 -1.91
CA VAL A 466 0.86 7.31 -2.75
C VAL A 466 -0.04 8.42 -2.21
N GLN A 467 0.11 8.78 -0.94
CA GLN A 467 -0.55 9.92 -0.27
C GLN A 467 0.48 10.79 0.47
N GLU A 468 1.57 11.14 -0.23
CA GLU A 468 2.72 11.93 0.29
C GLU A 468 2.35 12.89 1.44
N PRO A 469 2.75 12.59 2.69
CA PRO A 469 2.28 13.33 3.86
C PRO A 469 2.68 14.80 3.90
N ILE A 470 1.88 15.59 4.63
CA ILE A 470 2.09 17.00 4.98
C ILE A 470 2.15 17.10 6.50
N ALA A 471 3.13 17.82 7.02
CA ALA A 471 3.24 18.12 8.44
C ALA A 471 2.64 19.51 8.74
N LEU A 472 1.68 19.55 9.65
CA LEU A 472 1.01 20.75 10.15
C LEU A 472 1.44 21.07 11.58
N PHE A 473 1.31 22.33 11.98
CA PHE A 473 1.59 22.75 13.33
C PHE A 473 0.35 22.55 14.21
N SER A 474 0.32 21.48 15.00
CA SER A 474 -0.77 21.18 15.95
C SER A 474 -0.32 21.32 17.42
N ASP A 475 0.98 21.41 17.68
CA ASP A 475 1.51 21.37 19.05
C ASP A 475 1.14 22.62 19.89
N TRP A 476 0.47 23.62 19.33
CA TRP A 476 -0.12 24.73 20.08
C TRP A 476 -1.37 24.30 20.87
N LEU A 477 -2.01 23.18 20.53
CA LEU A 477 -3.16 22.61 21.24
C LEU A 477 -2.72 21.71 22.40
N LEU A 478 -3.54 21.63 23.45
CA LEU A 478 -3.23 20.80 24.62
C LEU A 478 -3.28 19.32 24.26
N VAL A 479 -4.29 18.89 23.51
CA VAL A 479 -4.37 17.54 22.96
C VAL A 479 -3.39 17.42 21.78
N GLY A 480 -3.42 18.36 20.84
CA GLY A 480 -2.35 18.50 19.84
C GLY A 480 -2.64 17.80 18.53
N HIS A 481 -3.92 17.67 18.18
CA HIS A 481 -4.39 16.94 17.01
C HIS A 481 -4.81 17.91 15.90
N VAL A 482 -4.84 17.42 14.65
CA VAL A 482 -5.21 18.25 13.50
C VAL A 482 -6.72 18.35 13.33
N ASP A 483 -7.47 17.33 13.72
CA ASP A 483 -8.93 17.30 13.69
C ASP A 483 -9.59 18.33 14.63
N GLU A 484 -8.83 18.90 15.56
CA GLU A 484 -9.23 20.01 16.44
C GLU A 484 -9.32 21.35 15.72
N PHE A 485 -8.73 21.53 14.53
CA PHE A 485 -8.77 22.82 13.84
C PHE A 485 -9.08 22.74 12.35
N LEU A 486 -9.16 21.53 11.78
CA LEU A 486 -9.52 21.34 10.38
C LEU A 486 -10.43 20.13 10.15
N THR A 487 -11.28 20.23 9.13
CA THR A 487 -11.95 19.07 8.53
C THR A 487 -12.25 19.32 7.05
N PHE A 488 -12.62 18.28 6.31
CA PHE A 488 -13.04 18.39 4.92
C PHE A 488 -14.48 17.93 4.75
N VAL A 489 -15.28 18.71 4.01
CA VAL A 489 -16.65 18.36 3.64
C VAL A 489 -16.80 18.30 2.12
N PRO A 490 -17.64 17.41 1.58
CA PRO A 490 -17.90 17.38 0.15
C PRO A 490 -18.68 18.64 -0.28
N ALA A 491 -18.40 19.12 -1.48
CA ALA A 491 -19.08 20.26 -2.09
C ALA A 491 -19.44 19.95 -3.55
N PRO A 492 -20.56 20.47 -4.07
CA PRO A 492 -21.02 20.17 -5.43
C PRO A 492 -20.21 20.90 -6.53
N ASP A 493 -19.36 21.84 -6.15
CA ASP A 493 -18.66 22.77 -7.03
C ASP A 493 -17.14 22.77 -6.79
N ARG A 494 -16.43 23.65 -7.50
CA ARG A 494 -14.97 23.86 -7.36
C ARG A 494 -14.21 22.53 -7.48
N LYS A 495 -13.48 22.15 -6.43
CA LYS A 495 -12.67 20.93 -6.33
C LYS A 495 -13.44 19.73 -5.78
N GLY A 496 -14.76 19.85 -5.60
CA GLY A 496 -15.60 18.79 -5.03
C GLY A 496 -15.61 18.78 -3.49
N PHE A 497 -14.96 19.75 -2.84
CA PHE A 497 -14.89 19.84 -1.39
C PHE A 497 -14.69 21.28 -0.89
N ARG A 498 -14.82 21.47 0.42
CA ARG A 498 -14.32 22.63 1.18
C ARG A 498 -13.46 22.16 2.34
N LEU A 499 -12.40 22.90 2.62
CA LEU A 499 -11.66 22.83 3.88
C LEU A 499 -12.38 23.72 4.89
N LEU A 500 -12.78 23.16 6.03
CA LEU A 500 -13.30 23.94 7.15
C LEU A 500 -12.15 24.16 8.14
N LEU A 501 -11.95 25.40 8.58
CA LEU A 501 -10.99 25.76 9.61
C LEU A 501 -11.70 26.39 10.79
N ALA A 502 -11.30 26.02 12.01
CA ALA A 502 -11.64 26.82 13.19
C ALA A 502 -11.13 28.26 13.01
N SER A 503 -11.87 29.26 13.48
CA SER A 503 -11.45 30.67 13.37
C SER A 503 -11.96 31.50 14.54
N PRO A 504 -11.05 31.89 15.45
CA PRO A 504 -11.35 32.89 16.45
C PRO A 504 -11.74 34.25 15.85
N ASP A 505 -11.14 34.67 14.74
CA ASP A 505 -11.49 35.94 14.09
C ASP A 505 -12.95 35.94 13.60
N ALA A 506 -13.41 34.84 12.99
CA ALA A 506 -14.81 34.67 12.60
C ALA A 506 -15.76 34.73 13.81
N ALA A 507 -15.37 34.14 14.94
CA ALA A 507 -16.16 34.21 16.18
C ALA A 507 -16.24 35.63 16.74
N TYR A 508 -15.12 36.34 16.85
CA TYR A 508 -15.10 37.74 17.31
C TYR A 508 -15.89 38.65 16.38
N LYS A 509 -15.79 38.45 15.07
CA LYS A 509 -16.60 39.19 14.08
C LYS A 509 -18.09 38.96 14.27
N LEU A 510 -18.51 37.71 14.45
CA LEU A 510 -19.91 37.34 14.70
C LEU A 510 -20.43 37.96 16.01
N PHE A 511 -19.65 37.89 17.09
CA PHE A 511 -20.04 38.41 18.40
C PHE A 511 -20.04 39.94 18.45
N ARG A 512 -19.11 40.63 17.79
CA ARG A 512 -19.17 42.09 17.59
C ARG A 512 -20.40 42.50 16.80
N GLY A 513 -20.79 41.72 15.79
CA GLY A 513 -22.05 41.89 15.07
C GLY A 513 -23.25 41.85 16.02
N LEU A 514 -23.34 40.81 16.85
CA LEU A 514 -24.40 40.68 17.86
C LEU A 514 -24.43 41.85 18.84
N GLN A 515 -23.28 42.31 19.33
CA GLN A 515 -23.20 43.47 20.21
C GLN A 515 -23.75 44.73 19.53
N ASN A 516 -23.36 44.98 18.28
CA ASN A 516 -23.81 46.13 17.50
C ASN A 516 -25.32 46.10 17.22
N ASP A 517 -25.89 44.90 17.07
CA ASP A 517 -27.33 44.68 16.86
C ASP A 517 -28.15 44.76 18.17
N GLY A 518 -27.51 45.09 19.30
CA GLY A 518 -28.17 45.23 20.60
C GLY A 518 -28.35 43.92 21.37
N HIS A 519 -27.65 42.86 20.97
CA HIS A 519 -27.70 41.53 21.58
C HIS A 519 -26.48 41.21 22.45
N GLY A 520 -25.75 42.23 22.93
CA GLY A 520 -24.56 42.05 23.78
C GLY A 520 -24.82 41.31 25.11
N GLU A 521 -26.06 41.31 25.62
CA GLU A 521 -26.46 40.59 26.83
C GLU A 521 -26.83 39.12 26.58
N ALA A 522 -26.80 38.65 25.33
CA ALA A 522 -27.01 37.24 25.02
C ALA A 522 -25.90 36.39 25.65
N LYS A 523 -26.28 35.25 26.25
CA LYS A 523 -25.39 34.44 27.07
C LYS A 523 -24.95 33.16 26.38
N LEU A 524 -23.67 32.84 26.47
CA LEU A 524 -23.12 31.52 26.20
C LEU A 524 -23.45 30.56 27.35
N PHE A 525 -23.46 29.26 27.05
CA PHE A 525 -23.70 28.16 28.00
C PHE A 525 -25.08 28.19 28.65
N ASP A 526 -26.04 28.88 28.03
CA ASP A 526 -27.42 28.94 28.52
C ASP A 526 -28.08 27.56 28.48
N GLY A 527 -28.58 27.11 29.63
CA GLY A 527 -29.19 25.79 29.82
C GLY A 527 -28.23 24.67 30.24
N LEU A 528 -26.93 24.91 30.33
CA LEU A 528 -25.97 23.95 30.88
C LEU A 528 -25.91 24.07 32.41
N LYS A 529 -26.04 22.93 33.10
CA LYS A 529 -25.88 22.87 34.56
C LYS A 529 -24.40 22.97 34.90
N ASP A 530 -24.10 23.65 36.00
CA ASP A 530 -22.74 23.80 36.55
C ASP A 530 -21.76 24.62 35.70
N GLU A 531 -22.22 25.23 34.60
CA GLU A 531 -21.44 26.18 33.81
C GLU A 531 -21.76 27.63 34.17
N GLN A 532 -20.72 28.45 34.28
CA GLN A 532 -20.90 29.89 34.43
C GLN A 532 -21.32 30.49 33.08
N GLN A 533 -22.53 31.07 33.06
CA GLN A 533 -22.98 31.83 31.90
C GLN A 533 -22.17 33.11 31.77
N ILE A 534 -21.74 33.43 30.56
CA ILE A 534 -21.03 34.66 30.20
C ILE A 534 -21.77 35.36 29.07
N THR A 535 -21.92 36.67 29.16
CA THR A 535 -22.54 37.48 28.11
C THR A 535 -21.55 37.77 26.98
N VAL A 536 -22.06 38.09 25.79
CA VAL A 536 -21.23 38.57 24.67
C VAL A 536 -20.45 39.82 25.06
N ASN A 537 -21.05 40.75 25.81
CA ASN A 537 -20.39 41.96 26.31
C ASN A 537 -19.20 41.65 27.22
N GLU A 538 -19.38 40.77 28.20
CA GLU A 538 -18.30 40.36 29.12
C GLU A 538 -17.15 39.70 28.35
N LEU A 539 -17.45 38.76 27.44
CA LEU A 539 -16.45 38.07 26.64
C LEU A 539 -15.65 39.03 25.74
N LEU A 540 -16.34 39.95 25.05
CA LEU A 540 -15.69 40.93 24.17
C LEU A 540 -14.89 42.00 24.94
N SER A 541 -15.12 42.16 26.24
CA SER A 541 -14.38 43.10 27.10
C SER A 541 -13.11 42.52 27.72
N ASP A 542 -12.88 41.21 27.60
CA ASP A 542 -11.69 40.54 28.13
C ASP A 542 -10.52 40.62 27.13
N GLU A 543 -9.65 41.61 27.33
CA GLU A 543 -8.47 41.85 26.48
C GLU A 543 -7.45 40.69 26.52
N ASN A 544 -7.37 39.95 27.63
CA ASN A 544 -6.45 38.81 27.73
C ASN A 544 -6.98 37.64 26.91
N PHE A 545 -8.28 37.36 27.01
CA PHE A 545 -8.92 36.32 26.23
C PHE A 545 -8.87 36.61 24.72
N GLU A 546 -9.00 37.88 24.32
CA GLU A 546 -8.77 38.30 22.93
C GLU A 546 -7.31 38.09 22.50
N ALA A 547 -6.34 38.42 23.35
CA ALA A 547 -4.92 38.17 23.05
C ALA A 547 -4.60 36.67 22.88
N GLU A 548 -5.18 35.80 23.72
CA GLU A 548 -5.07 34.34 23.60
C GLU A 548 -5.62 33.85 22.26
N ASN A 549 -6.79 34.33 21.87
CA ASN A 549 -7.44 33.94 20.61
C ASN A 549 -6.73 34.51 19.38
N ASN A 550 -6.13 35.70 19.47
CA ASN A 550 -5.27 36.24 18.41
C ASN A 550 -4.03 35.37 18.18
N TYR A 551 -3.43 34.83 19.25
CA TYR A 551 -2.34 33.86 19.14
C TYR A 551 -2.81 32.57 18.46
N VAL A 552 -3.97 32.03 18.86
CA VAL A 552 -4.55 30.83 18.23
C VAL A 552 -4.86 31.06 16.75
N GLN A 553 -5.50 32.17 16.39
CA GLN A 553 -5.74 32.52 14.99
C GLN A 553 -4.42 32.57 14.20
N SER A 554 -3.34 33.12 14.76
CA SER A 554 -2.03 33.13 14.11
C SER A 554 -1.48 31.72 13.86
N CYS A 555 -1.73 30.77 14.77
CA CYS A 555 -1.36 29.37 14.60
C CYS A 555 -2.18 28.69 13.50
N ILE A 556 -3.48 28.99 13.42
CA ILE A 556 -4.36 28.48 12.38
C ILE A 556 -4.00 29.09 11.01
N ASP A 557 -3.71 30.39 10.94
CA ASP A 557 -3.30 31.08 9.72
C ASP A 557 -2.01 30.49 9.15
N TRP A 558 -1.05 30.15 10.02
CA TRP A 558 0.15 29.44 9.59
C TRP A 558 -0.19 28.11 8.90
N ASN A 559 -1.09 27.33 9.49
CA ASN A 559 -1.55 26.07 8.90
C ASN A 559 -2.37 26.29 7.62
N ARG A 560 -3.21 27.32 7.57
CA ARG A 560 -3.94 27.74 6.38
C ARG A 560 -2.99 27.98 5.22
N ASP A 561 -1.90 28.70 5.44
CA ASP A 561 -0.88 28.97 4.41
C ASP A 561 -0.13 27.71 3.97
N VAL A 562 0.16 26.80 4.91
CA VAL A 562 0.73 25.48 4.59
C VAL A 562 -0.25 24.69 3.72
N LEU A 563 -1.52 24.57 4.11
CA LEU A 563 -2.55 23.83 3.38
C LEU A 563 -2.79 24.42 1.99
N LYS A 564 -2.90 25.75 1.86
CA LYS A 564 -3.02 26.42 0.55
C LYS A 564 -1.85 26.08 -0.36
N ARG A 565 -0.62 26.10 0.16
CA ARG A 565 0.58 25.77 -0.62
C ARG A 565 0.64 24.27 -1.00
N GLU A 566 0.40 23.39 -0.03
CA GLU A 566 0.65 21.95 -0.16
C GLU A 566 -0.51 21.17 -0.80
N LEU A 567 -1.72 21.74 -0.79
CA LEU A 567 -2.93 21.20 -1.42
C LEU A 567 -3.43 22.07 -2.59
N GLY A 568 -2.73 23.18 -2.88
CA GLY A 568 -3.04 24.09 -3.98
C GLY A 568 -4.40 24.76 -3.82
N LEU A 569 -4.80 25.12 -2.60
CA LEU A 569 -6.10 25.72 -2.27
C LEU A 569 -6.12 27.24 -2.45
N ASP A 570 -7.27 27.75 -2.85
CA ASP A 570 -7.59 29.18 -2.86
C ASP A 570 -8.53 29.52 -1.70
N ASP A 571 -8.74 30.80 -1.40
CA ASP A 571 -9.63 31.20 -0.30
C ASP A 571 -11.10 30.78 -0.52
N GLU A 572 -11.54 30.61 -1.77
CA GLU A 572 -12.87 30.07 -2.09
C GLU A 572 -13.04 28.59 -1.74
N ASP A 573 -11.93 27.86 -1.55
CA ASP A 573 -11.95 26.45 -1.16
C ASP A 573 -11.99 26.29 0.37
N ILE A 574 -11.92 27.39 1.14
CA ILE A 574 -11.82 27.42 2.59
C ILE A 574 -13.02 28.13 3.21
N ILE A 575 -13.61 27.54 4.24
CA ILE A 575 -14.66 28.15 5.07
C ILE A 575 -14.15 28.24 6.50
N GLU A 576 -14.27 29.41 7.09
CA GLU A 576 -13.91 29.67 8.48
C GLU A 576 -15.13 29.50 9.38
N LEU A 577 -14.99 28.69 10.43
CA LEU A 577 -16.04 28.44 11.41
C LEU A 577 -15.79 29.30 12.66
N PRO A 578 -16.83 29.95 13.24
CA PRO A 578 -16.66 30.78 14.42
C PRO A 578 -16.41 29.89 15.65
N ILE A 579 -15.15 29.76 16.05
CA ILE A 579 -14.70 28.89 17.14
C ILE A 579 -13.68 29.63 18.01
N LEU A 580 -13.88 29.61 19.33
CA LEU A 580 -12.99 30.25 20.31
C LEU A 580 -12.24 29.22 21.12
N PHE A 581 -11.05 29.60 21.57
CA PHE A 581 -10.16 28.81 22.41
C PHE A 581 -9.80 29.57 23.67
N LYS A 582 -9.23 28.88 24.65
CA LYS A 582 -8.54 29.49 25.80
C LYS A 582 -7.18 28.82 26.00
N LEU A 583 -6.20 29.56 26.48
CA LEU A 583 -4.92 28.99 26.85
C LEU A 583 -4.97 28.43 28.28
N VAL A 584 -4.40 27.24 28.45
CA VAL A 584 -4.23 26.60 29.75
C VAL A 584 -2.78 26.18 29.91
N GLU A 585 -2.29 26.27 31.14
CA GLU A 585 -0.94 25.81 31.48
C GLU A 585 -0.94 24.27 31.59
N ASP A 586 -0.09 23.61 30.82
CA ASP A 586 0.08 22.16 30.86
C ASP A 586 0.96 21.72 32.05
N LYS A 587 1.13 20.40 32.22
CA LYS A 587 1.94 19.83 33.31
C LYS A 587 3.43 20.20 33.26
N LYS A 588 3.90 20.79 32.16
CA LYS A 588 5.28 21.23 31.92
C LYS A 588 5.44 22.75 31.96
N ASN A 589 4.41 23.46 32.43
CA ASN A 589 4.34 24.92 32.48
C ASN A 589 4.42 25.57 31.08
N GLU A 590 3.84 24.92 30.07
CA GLU A 590 3.67 25.47 28.72
C GLU A 590 2.20 25.82 28.49
N TYR A 591 1.94 27.00 27.92
CA TYR A 591 0.59 27.39 27.52
C TYR A 591 0.19 26.69 26.24
N ARG A 592 -0.95 26.00 26.26
CA ARG A 592 -1.55 25.31 25.12
C ARG A 592 -3.05 25.61 25.05
N ALA A 593 -3.60 25.59 23.85
CA ALA A 593 -5.00 25.91 23.62
C ALA A 593 -5.92 24.71 23.90
N VAL A 594 -7.11 25.00 24.41
CA VAL A 594 -8.26 24.09 24.45
C VAL A 594 -9.48 24.84 23.92
N ALA A 595 -10.44 24.12 23.32
CA ALA A 595 -11.68 24.72 22.86
C ALA A 595 -12.43 25.40 24.03
N TYR A 596 -12.95 26.60 23.80
CA TYR A 596 -13.68 27.37 24.83
C TYR A 596 -15.13 26.90 24.98
N TYR A 597 -15.74 26.52 23.86
CA TYR A 597 -17.02 25.82 23.74
C TYR A 597 -16.84 24.65 22.76
N PRO A 598 -17.77 23.69 22.66
CA PRO A 598 -17.60 22.52 21.78
C PRO A 598 -17.17 22.87 20.37
N ASP A 599 -16.05 22.28 19.95
CA ASP A 599 -15.39 22.62 18.70
C ASP A 599 -16.16 22.10 17.49
N MET A 600 -16.89 23.00 16.81
CA MET A 600 -17.70 22.63 15.66
C MET A 600 -16.90 22.02 14.49
N VAL A 601 -15.58 22.25 14.38
CA VAL A 601 -14.78 21.66 13.29
C VAL A 601 -14.57 20.15 13.50
N ASN A 602 -14.54 19.71 14.75
CA ASN A 602 -14.33 18.32 15.18
C ASN A 602 -15.63 17.50 15.02
N MET A 603 -16.17 17.51 13.80
CA MET A 603 -17.45 16.90 13.42
C MET A 603 -17.27 15.57 12.68
N ILE A 604 -18.28 14.70 12.73
CA ILE A 604 -18.35 13.52 11.87
C ILE A 604 -19.02 13.85 10.53
N VAL A 605 -18.37 13.50 9.41
CA VAL A 605 -18.85 13.78 8.05
C VAL A 605 -19.39 12.51 7.39
N LEU A 606 -20.72 12.40 7.26
CA LEU A 606 -21.40 11.25 6.65
C LEU A 606 -21.99 11.59 5.27
N GLY A 607 -21.09 11.89 4.32
CA GLY A 607 -21.47 12.39 3.01
C GLY A 607 -22.06 13.80 3.15
N LYS A 608 -23.37 13.95 2.89
CA LYS A 608 -24.06 15.24 3.03
C LYS A 608 -24.56 15.54 4.44
N ASN A 609 -24.53 14.56 5.35
CA ASN A 609 -25.04 14.74 6.72
C ASN A 609 -23.86 14.93 7.67
N LEU A 610 -23.86 16.05 8.40
CA LEU A 610 -22.81 16.44 9.34
C LEU A 610 -23.30 16.23 10.77
N GLY A 611 -22.53 15.52 11.59
CA GLY A 611 -22.72 15.43 13.03
C GLY A 611 -21.79 16.38 13.75
N ILE A 612 -22.29 17.54 14.12
CA ILE A 612 -21.50 18.68 14.59
C ILE A 612 -21.63 18.76 16.12
N PRO A 613 -20.54 18.96 16.88
CA PRO A 613 -20.62 19.24 18.31
C PRO A 613 -21.53 20.44 18.58
N LYS A 614 -22.41 20.33 19.57
CA LYS A 614 -23.38 21.39 19.88
C LYS A 614 -22.67 22.51 20.63
N PRO A 615 -22.55 23.74 20.10
CA PRO A 615 -21.65 24.75 20.66
C PRO A 615 -22.18 25.50 21.88
N PHE A 616 -23.49 25.40 22.19
CA PHE A 616 -24.13 26.13 23.30
C PHE A 616 -23.84 27.66 23.31
N GLY A 617 -23.72 28.25 22.11
CA GLY A 617 -23.42 29.67 21.93
C GLY A 617 -24.58 30.61 22.30
N PRO A 618 -24.38 31.94 22.10
CA PRO A 618 -25.35 32.97 22.47
C PRO A 618 -26.72 32.72 21.84
N ARG A 619 -27.77 32.91 22.64
CA ARG A 619 -29.16 32.76 22.16
C ARG A 619 -29.80 34.09 21.85
N VAL A 620 -30.23 34.25 20.60
CA VAL A 620 -31.04 35.39 20.14
C VAL A 620 -32.37 34.84 19.62
N ASN A 621 -33.49 35.34 20.15
CA ASN A 621 -34.84 34.87 19.80
C ASN A 621 -35.01 33.34 19.91
N GLY A 622 -34.38 32.72 20.90
CA GLY A 622 -34.46 31.28 21.16
C GLY A 622 -33.59 30.40 20.26
N ARG A 623 -32.78 30.97 19.36
CA ARG A 623 -31.85 30.24 18.48
C ARG A 623 -30.40 30.49 18.87
N CYS A 624 -29.58 29.44 18.85
CA CYS A 624 -28.14 29.58 19.03
C CYS A 624 -27.53 30.21 17.77
N VAL A 625 -26.81 31.32 17.93
CA VAL A 625 -26.25 32.08 16.80
C VAL A 625 -25.13 31.29 16.10
N LEU A 626 -24.31 30.55 16.85
CA LEU A 626 -23.26 29.70 16.28
C LEU A 626 -23.86 28.57 15.43
N GLU A 627 -24.92 27.91 15.90
CA GLU A 627 -25.63 26.87 15.13
C GLU A 627 -26.24 27.45 13.83
N ALA A 628 -26.81 28.66 13.92
CA ALA A 628 -27.38 29.34 12.76
C ALA A 628 -26.31 29.73 11.72
N GLU A 629 -25.16 30.24 12.17
CA GLU A 629 -24.04 30.58 11.29
C GLU A 629 -23.47 29.33 10.62
N MET A 630 -23.25 28.26 11.38
CA MET A 630 -22.80 26.98 10.83
C MET A 630 -23.78 26.45 9.75
N CYS A 631 -25.09 26.52 10.00
CA CYS A 631 -26.08 26.13 8.98
C CYS A 631 -26.01 27.03 7.74
N SER A 632 -25.90 28.35 7.91
CA SER A 632 -25.79 29.33 6.81
C SER A 632 -24.60 29.03 5.90
N LEU A 633 -23.44 28.74 6.48
CA LEU A 633 -22.21 28.42 5.74
C LEU A 633 -22.32 27.09 4.96
N MET A 634 -23.09 26.12 5.48
CA MET A 634 -23.22 24.77 4.91
C MET A 634 -24.39 24.62 3.93
N GLU A 635 -25.46 25.41 4.07
CA GLU A 635 -26.69 25.28 3.28
C GLU A 635 -26.44 25.45 1.78
N GLY A 636 -25.57 26.39 1.40
CA GLY A 636 -25.16 26.62 0.01
C GLY A 636 -24.43 25.44 -0.64
N LEU A 637 -23.87 24.53 0.16
CA LEU A 637 -23.19 23.32 -0.30
C LEU A 637 -24.11 22.09 -0.35
N GLY A 638 -25.37 22.24 0.09
CA GLY A 638 -26.34 21.14 0.20
C GLY A 638 -25.98 20.15 1.30
N LEU A 639 -25.34 20.64 2.37
CA LEU A 639 -24.97 19.86 3.56
C LEU A 639 -26.01 20.08 4.68
N SER A 640 -26.34 19.00 5.38
CA SER A 640 -27.32 18.97 6.47
C SER A 640 -26.62 18.93 7.82
N CYS A 641 -26.83 19.95 8.64
CA CYS A 641 -26.23 20.06 9.98
C CYS A 641 -27.10 19.38 11.05
N THR A 642 -26.54 18.42 11.79
CA THR A 642 -27.14 17.84 13.00
C THR A 642 -26.24 18.13 14.19
N PHE A 643 -26.72 18.93 15.14
CA PHE A 643 -25.96 19.26 16.35
C PHE A 643 -26.13 18.18 17.42
N ILE A 644 -25.03 17.57 17.85
CA ILE A 644 -24.97 16.48 18.82
C ILE A 644 -24.50 17.05 20.15
N ASP A 645 -25.25 16.78 21.22
CA ASP A 645 -24.86 17.15 22.57
C ASP A 645 -23.83 16.14 23.11
N ASP A 646 -22.58 16.58 23.15
CA ASP A 646 -21.42 15.85 23.64
C ASP A 646 -20.73 16.57 24.81
N PHE A 647 -21.35 17.63 25.34
CA PHE A 647 -20.72 18.57 26.26
C PHE A 647 -20.14 17.90 27.52
N SER A 648 -20.99 17.15 28.24
CA SER A 648 -20.58 16.52 29.51
C SER A 648 -19.68 15.31 29.32
N SER A 649 -19.88 14.52 28.26
CA SER A 649 -19.20 13.24 28.08
C SER A 649 -17.95 13.31 27.21
N TYR A 650 -17.77 14.35 26.39
CA TYR A 650 -16.63 14.54 25.50
C TYR A 650 -15.97 15.90 25.68
N HIS A 651 -16.68 17.02 25.45
CA HIS A 651 -16.08 18.37 25.47
C HIS A 651 -15.32 18.66 26.77
N LYS A 652 -15.93 18.32 27.92
CA LYS A 652 -15.30 18.48 29.26
C LYS A 652 -14.03 17.65 29.46
N LEU A 653 -13.80 16.68 28.58
CA LEU A 653 -12.64 15.80 28.56
C LEU A 653 -11.72 16.10 27.39
N LEU A 654 -11.86 17.28 26.78
CA LEU A 654 -10.98 17.86 25.75
C LEU A 654 -11.06 17.17 24.38
N GLY A 655 -12.24 16.69 23.97
CA GLY A 655 -12.48 16.22 22.60
C GLY A 655 -13.96 16.29 22.27
N GLU A 656 -14.35 16.08 21.02
CA GLU A 656 -15.73 16.26 20.57
C GLU A 656 -16.25 15.03 19.80
N VAL A 657 -17.31 15.23 18.99
CA VAL A 657 -17.96 14.19 18.18
C VAL A 657 -16.97 13.40 17.31
N HIS A 658 -16.05 14.07 16.60
CA HIS A 658 -15.08 13.37 15.75
C HIS A 658 -14.14 12.51 16.59
N CYS A 659 -13.50 13.07 17.63
CA CYS A 659 -12.62 12.30 18.52
C CYS A 659 -13.31 11.07 19.14
N GLY A 660 -14.61 11.16 19.42
CA GLY A 660 -15.43 10.09 19.99
C GLY A 660 -15.94 9.03 19.01
N SER A 661 -15.68 9.19 17.71
CA SER A 661 -16.18 8.33 16.66
C SER A 661 -15.10 7.99 15.63
N ASN A 662 -15.36 7.04 14.73
CA ASN A 662 -14.50 6.79 13.57
C ASN A 662 -15.35 6.26 12.42
N VAL A 663 -14.92 6.45 11.17
CA VAL A 663 -15.71 6.11 9.98
C VAL A 663 -14.89 5.31 8.97
N ARG A 664 -15.34 4.09 8.70
CA ARG A 664 -14.84 3.33 7.55
C ARG A 664 -15.57 3.77 6.29
N ARG A 665 -14.82 4.06 5.23
CA ARG A 665 -15.33 4.59 3.96
C ARG A 665 -15.04 3.63 2.80
N GLU A 666 -15.73 3.84 1.68
CA GLU A 666 -15.42 3.14 0.43
C GLU A 666 -14.01 3.55 -0.05
N PRO A 667 -13.19 2.61 -0.56
CA PRO A 667 -11.91 2.93 -1.17
C PRO A 667 -12.04 3.84 -2.40
N PHE A 668 -10.97 4.52 -2.80
CA PHE A 668 -10.95 5.24 -4.06
C PHE A 668 -11.16 4.30 -5.26
N ASP A 669 -11.83 4.79 -6.30
CA ASP A 669 -11.90 4.11 -7.60
C ASP A 669 -10.57 4.18 -8.36
N PHE A 670 -9.78 5.24 -8.12
CA PHE A 670 -8.45 5.40 -8.72
C PHE A 670 -7.50 4.32 -8.19
N LYS A 671 -6.88 3.59 -9.12
CA LYS A 671 -5.91 2.54 -8.79
C LYS A 671 -4.55 3.13 -8.49
N TRP A 672 -4.02 2.89 -7.29
CA TRP A 672 -2.80 3.53 -6.78
C TRP A 672 -1.59 3.33 -7.68
N TRP A 673 -1.49 2.19 -8.38
CA TRP A 673 -0.38 1.89 -9.29
C TRP A 673 -0.39 2.72 -10.58
N ASN A 674 -1.50 3.41 -10.88
CA ASN A 674 -1.62 4.36 -11.99
C ASN A 674 -1.14 5.76 -11.64
N LEU A 675 -0.69 6.01 -10.40
CA LEU A 675 -0.04 7.27 -10.04
C LEU A 675 1.19 7.48 -10.92
N GLU A 676 1.37 8.70 -11.44
CA GLU A 676 2.59 9.10 -12.13
C GLU A 676 3.58 9.67 -11.09
N MET A 677 4.64 8.91 -10.79
CA MET A 677 5.65 9.28 -9.79
C MET A 677 6.93 9.86 -10.39
#